data_AF-A0A7C9TM72-F1
#
_entry.id   AF-A0A7C9TM72-F1
#
_cell.length_a   1.000
_cell.length_b   1.000
_cell.length_c   1.000
_cell.angle_alpha   90.00
_cell.angle_beta   90.00
_cell.angle_gamma   90.00
#
_symmetry.space_group_name_H-M   'P 1'
#
loop_
_entity.id
_entity.type
_entity.pdbx_description
1 polymer ?
#
loop_
_entity_poly.entity_id
_entity_poly.type
_entity_poly.pdbx_seq_one_letter_code
_entity_poly.pdbx_strand_id
1 'polypeptide(L)'
;MRDNFSQTGAFMTVTTPFGADALMLDALEAREGLSELFHLQLALRGGDNTLDACKIIGQTVTVKLQLSGGPARYFSGIATRFAHTGGDREFAHYRCEVSPKLWLLTLSRNRAIWQSKTVLEIIKAVLGGHGITFSDKTSGSYTALTYCVQYDESDFDFISRLMEQAGIFYFFTFASGSHTLVLADASSAHTACSDGDAVRFLPETGPQLMIDTIARFELEQRLVAKTFVLSDFDPTAPSTALKAESAGTAGEGEQFDWPGGHTTVSAGQALAKLRVQAAAAEAQVLRGDGYVYPFTAGTKFTLSGHYRSALNTSHVLRRVIHTARDDNYHNHFEAFAATVPFRAPTLTPRPKVQGSQTAIVVGPKNEEIWCDKDGRIKIKFHWDRVGKSDDTCSCWVRVAQPMAGAGFGALFLPRVGQEVVVTHVDGDPDRPLVTGAVYNGEHAPPVTLPAHQTQSTFKTRSSKQGTAGNEIRFEDKKDAEELYFHAQKDMKVEIEEALTVTLTKGAETRTLTEGDLKVELKKGNETRTVTGKRTTTITEDEALNNDAAFKHTVKGNYTLKVSGDLTLDVTGNITIKSGGTVSIKAGSALSAEAGTEYTAKAGTGLTNKAGTELTNQAGTNLTNKAGMGLVNQAGTTLDNKGAMITHKASAMQTVDGGGMLTVKGGLVKIN
;
A
#
# COMPACT_ATOMS: atom_id res chain seq x y z
N MET A 1 -47.13 -5.65 -56.90
CA MET A 1 -46.19 -4.59 -56.52
C MET A 1 -45.79 -3.84 -57.77
N ARG A 2 -45.50 -2.55 -57.66
CA ARG A 2 -45.12 -1.69 -58.76
C ARG A 2 -43.60 -1.78 -58.98
N ASP A 3 -43.21 -2.02 -60.23
CA ASP A 3 -41.81 -2.05 -60.66
C ASP A 3 -41.47 -0.75 -61.45
N ASN A 4 -40.18 -0.44 -61.59
CA ASN A 4 -39.65 0.72 -62.34
C ASN A 4 -40.04 2.12 -61.81
N PHE A 5 -40.05 2.30 -60.48
CA PHE A 5 -40.05 3.62 -59.87
C PHE A 5 -38.62 4.14 -59.72
N SER A 6 -38.43 5.47 -59.70
CA SER A 6 -37.10 6.07 -59.54
C SER A 6 -37.15 7.25 -58.59
N GLN A 7 -36.06 7.44 -57.85
CA GLN A 7 -35.85 8.60 -56.98
C GLN A 7 -35.28 9.82 -57.74
N THR A 8 -35.05 9.70 -59.05
CA THR A 8 -34.45 10.78 -59.86
C THR A 8 -35.30 12.05 -59.82
N GLY A 9 -34.70 13.16 -59.37
CA GLY A 9 -35.36 14.46 -59.26
C GLY A 9 -36.23 14.66 -58.02
N ALA A 10 -36.34 13.67 -57.13
CA ALA A 10 -37.03 13.81 -55.86
C ALA A 10 -36.24 14.71 -54.88
N PHE A 11 -36.96 15.50 -54.08
CA PHE A 11 -36.34 16.33 -53.03
C PHE A 11 -35.58 15.48 -52.00
N MET A 12 -36.14 14.33 -51.63
CA MET A 12 -35.52 13.38 -50.70
C MET A 12 -35.17 12.09 -51.43
N THR A 13 -33.93 11.63 -51.26
CA THR A 13 -33.48 10.34 -51.80
C THR A 13 -32.75 9.54 -50.73
N VAL A 14 -32.85 8.22 -50.79
CA VAL A 14 -32.15 7.28 -49.89
C VAL A 14 -31.29 6.31 -50.69
N THR A 15 -30.07 6.11 -50.21
CA THR A 15 -29.14 5.07 -50.68
C THR A 15 -29.03 4.00 -49.61
N THR A 16 -29.32 2.75 -49.99
CA THR A 16 -29.27 1.57 -49.12
C THR A 16 -28.48 0.43 -49.79
N PRO A 17 -28.09 -0.61 -49.03
CA PRO A 17 -27.40 -1.78 -49.60
C PRO A 17 -28.23 -2.60 -50.60
N PHE A 18 -29.54 -2.37 -50.69
CA PHE A 18 -30.42 -3.10 -51.62
C PHE A 18 -30.29 -2.65 -53.09
N GLY A 19 -29.53 -1.59 -53.35
CA GLY A 19 -29.32 -1.04 -54.69
C GLY A 19 -30.09 0.24 -54.94
N ALA A 20 -29.82 0.85 -56.09
CA ALA A 20 -30.51 2.07 -56.53
C ALA A 20 -32.00 1.78 -56.73
N ASP A 21 -32.84 2.73 -56.30
CA ASP A 21 -34.30 2.68 -56.47
C ASP A 21 -34.99 1.43 -55.90
N ALA A 22 -34.33 0.65 -55.03
CA ALA A 22 -34.98 -0.47 -54.31
C ALA A 22 -35.98 0.02 -53.24
N LEU A 23 -35.69 1.18 -52.64
CA LEU A 23 -36.51 1.85 -51.64
C LEU A 23 -36.59 3.34 -51.97
N MET A 24 -37.79 3.93 -51.87
CA MET A 24 -38.04 5.37 -51.90
C MET A 24 -38.26 5.89 -50.49
N LEU A 25 -37.88 7.15 -50.25
CA LEU A 25 -38.06 7.84 -48.97
C LEU A 25 -39.33 8.69 -49.01
N ASP A 26 -40.33 8.32 -48.21
CA ASP A 26 -41.60 9.06 -48.11
C ASP A 26 -41.58 10.13 -47.02
N ALA A 27 -40.90 9.83 -45.90
CA ALA A 27 -40.73 10.78 -44.81
C ALA A 27 -39.41 10.56 -44.05
N LEU A 28 -38.84 11.67 -43.60
CA LEU A 28 -37.64 11.76 -42.78
C LEU A 28 -37.98 12.54 -41.51
N GLU A 29 -37.60 11.97 -40.36
CA GLU A 29 -37.34 12.75 -39.16
C GLU A 29 -35.88 12.54 -38.77
N ALA A 30 -35.04 13.57 -38.83
CA ALA A 30 -33.63 13.51 -38.45
C ALA A 30 -33.33 14.43 -37.27
N ARG A 31 -32.77 13.87 -36.19
CA ARG A 31 -32.38 14.58 -34.98
C ARG A 31 -30.87 14.59 -34.86
N GLU A 32 -30.29 15.75 -34.63
CA GLU A 32 -28.86 15.93 -34.39
C GLU A 32 -28.63 16.97 -33.30
N GLY A 33 -27.55 16.83 -32.52
CA GLY A 33 -27.27 17.74 -31.42
C GLY A 33 -25.83 17.68 -30.92
N LEU A 34 -25.42 18.73 -30.20
CA LEU A 34 -24.15 18.77 -29.48
C LEU A 34 -24.16 17.75 -28.35
N SER A 35 -23.13 16.90 -28.32
CA SER A 35 -22.97 15.79 -27.38
C SER A 35 -24.14 14.80 -27.39
N GLU A 36 -24.82 14.66 -28.52
CA GLU A 36 -25.94 13.74 -28.71
C GLU A 36 -25.68 12.81 -29.90
N LEU A 37 -26.08 11.53 -29.78
CA LEU A 37 -26.09 10.63 -30.92
C LEU A 37 -27.22 11.05 -31.87
N PHE A 38 -26.90 11.35 -33.13
CA PHE A 38 -27.94 11.64 -34.10
C PHE A 38 -28.82 10.41 -34.33
N HIS A 39 -30.07 10.64 -34.70
CA HIS A 39 -31.03 9.57 -34.98
C HIS A 39 -31.95 9.98 -36.12
N LEU A 40 -32.06 9.12 -37.14
CA LEU A 40 -32.98 9.31 -38.25
C LEU A 40 -34.05 8.23 -38.19
N GLN A 41 -35.30 8.63 -38.41
CA GLN A 41 -36.42 7.76 -38.66
C GLN A 41 -36.87 7.94 -40.10
N LEU A 42 -36.77 6.87 -40.89
CA LEU A 42 -37.10 6.85 -42.30
C LEU A 42 -38.37 6.05 -42.51
N ALA A 43 -39.38 6.66 -43.10
CA ALA A 43 -40.51 5.96 -43.70
C ALA A 43 -40.18 5.69 -45.17
N LEU A 44 -40.12 4.41 -45.54
CA LEU A 44 -39.64 3.96 -46.82
C LEU A 44 -40.73 3.12 -47.51
N ARG A 45 -40.72 3.09 -48.84
CA ARG A 45 -41.53 2.16 -49.61
C ARG A 45 -40.76 1.54 -50.77
N GLY A 46 -41.11 0.32 -51.16
CA GLY A 46 -40.45 -0.41 -52.23
C GLY A 46 -41.38 -1.38 -52.96
N GLY A 47 -40.97 -1.79 -54.17
CA GLY A 47 -41.69 -2.79 -54.96
C GLY A 47 -41.44 -4.22 -54.49
N ASP A 48 -40.29 -4.49 -53.89
CA ASP A 48 -39.99 -5.81 -53.31
C ASP A 48 -40.56 -5.89 -51.89
N ASN A 49 -41.39 -6.91 -51.60
CA ASN A 49 -41.94 -7.21 -50.27
C ASN A 49 -41.17 -8.32 -49.53
N THR A 50 -40.05 -8.79 -50.09
CA THR A 50 -39.21 -9.87 -49.58
C THR A 50 -37.83 -9.41 -49.15
N LEU A 51 -37.61 -8.09 -49.01
CA LEU A 51 -36.32 -7.53 -48.61
C LEU A 51 -35.84 -8.11 -47.27
N ASP A 52 -34.66 -8.73 -47.33
CA ASP A 52 -34.03 -9.33 -46.16
C ASP A 52 -33.39 -8.24 -45.26
N ALA A 53 -33.98 -8.05 -44.08
CA ALA A 53 -33.50 -7.09 -43.09
C ALA A 53 -32.03 -7.34 -42.69
N CYS A 54 -31.52 -8.58 -42.74
CA CYS A 54 -30.13 -8.89 -42.41
C CYS A 54 -29.12 -8.25 -43.37
N LYS A 55 -29.53 -7.86 -44.59
CA LYS A 55 -28.66 -7.19 -45.55
C LYS A 55 -28.49 -5.68 -45.29
N ILE A 56 -29.39 -5.06 -44.53
CA ILE A 56 -29.34 -3.61 -44.25
C ILE A 56 -28.90 -3.30 -42.82
N ILE A 57 -29.27 -4.14 -41.84
CA ILE A 57 -28.86 -3.92 -40.45
C ILE A 57 -27.33 -3.84 -40.33
N GLY A 58 -26.84 -2.81 -39.65
CA GLY A 58 -25.42 -2.51 -39.46
C GLY A 58 -24.72 -1.90 -40.68
N GLN A 59 -25.39 -1.77 -41.82
CA GLN A 59 -24.84 -1.18 -43.04
C GLN A 59 -25.10 0.32 -43.12
N THR A 60 -24.33 1.00 -43.96
CA THR A 60 -24.48 2.44 -44.22
C THR A 60 -25.79 2.73 -44.96
N VAL A 61 -26.55 3.70 -44.46
CA VAL A 61 -27.70 4.31 -45.11
C VAL A 61 -27.44 5.81 -45.25
N THR A 62 -27.61 6.33 -46.46
CA THR A 62 -27.42 7.76 -46.76
C THR A 62 -28.74 8.37 -47.24
N VAL A 63 -29.21 9.38 -46.54
CA VAL A 63 -30.30 10.26 -47.00
C VAL A 63 -29.69 11.51 -47.62
N LYS A 64 -30.22 11.94 -48.76
CA LYS A 64 -29.86 13.20 -49.40
C LYS A 64 -31.10 14.06 -49.55
N LEU A 65 -31.03 15.29 -49.04
CA LEU A 65 -32.00 16.36 -49.26
C LEU A 65 -31.44 17.32 -50.30
N GLN A 66 -32.18 17.60 -51.37
CA GLN A 66 -31.76 18.55 -52.40
C GLN A 66 -32.96 19.17 -53.11
N LEU A 67 -33.14 20.48 -52.95
CA LEU A 67 -34.06 21.24 -53.80
C LEU A 67 -33.44 21.47 -55.18
N SER A 68 -34.28 21.64 -56.21
CA SER A 68 -33.83 21.94 -57.56
C SER A 68 -32.96 23.21 -57.59
N GLY A 69 -31.69 23.08 -57.99
CA GLY A 69 -30.71 24.17 -58.01
C GLY A 69 -30.09 24.53 -56.65
N GLY A 70 -30.49 23.89 -55.55
CA GLY A 70 -29.95 24.08 -54.22
C GLY A 70 -28.81 23.12 -53.85
N PRO A 71 -28.06 23.40 -52.76
CA PRO A 71 -27.01 22.53 -52.25
C PRO A 71 -27.56 21.18 -51.78
N ALA A 72 -26.75 20.12 -51.90
CA ALA A 72 -27.12 18.81 -51.38
C ALA A 72 -26.73 18.70 -49.91
N ARG A 73 -27.68 18.30 -49.06
CA ARG A 73 -27.41 17.91 -47.68
C ARG A 73 -27.48 16.41 -47.52
N TYR A 74 -26.51 15.83 -46.82
CA TYR A 74 -26.46 14.41 -46.54
C TYR A 74 -26.70 14.13 -45.06
N PHE A 75 -27.37 13.02 -44.78
CA PHE A 75 -27.33 12.34 -43.49
C PHE A 75 -26.92 10.90 -43.73
N SER A 76 -25.74 10.54 -43.25
CA SER A 76 -25.15 9.21 -43.46
C SER A 76 -24.90 8.56 -42.12
N GLY A 77 -25.44 7.37 -41.88
CA GLY A 77 -25.24 6.62 -40.65
C GLY A 77 -25.37 5.13 -40.87
N ILE A 78 -25.43 4.36 -39.79
CA ILE A 78 -25.65 2.91 -39.82
C ILE A 78 -27.11 2.59 -39.52
N ALA A 79 -27.72 1.65 -40.25
CA ALA A 79 -29.06 1.20 -39.94
C ALA A 79 -29.06 0.34 -38.67
N THR A 80 -29.73 0.82 -37.61
CA THR A 80 -29.82 0.14 -36.31
C THR A 80 -31.11 -0.66 -36.16
N ARG A 81 -32.15 -0.30 -36.92
CA ARG A 81 -33.41 -1.02 -36.98
C ARG A 81 -33.99 -0.96 -38.38
N PHE A 82 -34.56 -2.06 -38.84
CA PHE A 82 -35.29 -2.14 -40.10
C PHE A 82 -36.53 -3.00 -39.89
N ALA A 83 -37.68 -2.52 -40.31
CA ALA A 83 -38.96 -3.21 -40.12
C ALA A 83 -39.81 -3.12 -41.39
N HIS A 84 -40.39 -4.24 -41.80
CA HIS A 84 -41.49 -4.26 -42.76
C HIS A 84 -42.78 -3.91 -42.02
N THR A 85 -43.45 -2.82 -42.41
CA THR A 85 -44.59 -2.23 -41.68
C THR A 85 -45.94 -2.46 -42.34
N GLY A 86 -45.99 -3.28 -43.39
CA GLY A 86 -47.18 -3.56 -44.18
C GLY A 86 -47.01 -3.10 -45.62
N GLY A 87 -48.10 -2.80 -46.31
CA GLY A 87 -48.07 -2.29 -47.67
C GLY A 87 -49.46 -1.99 -48.20
N ASP A 88 -49.50 -1.41 -49.39
CA ASP A 88 -50.71 -1.17 -50.17
C ASP A 88 -50.70 -2.00 -51.47
N ARG A 89 -51.59 -1.70 -52.42
CA ARG A 89 -51.68 -2.43 -53.70
C ARG A 89 -50.42 -2.26 -54.56
N GLU A 90 -49.73 -1.14 -54.43
CA GLU A 90 -48.57 -0.78 -55.25
C GLU A 90 -47.23 -1.05 -54.53
N PHE A 91 -47.12 -0.79 -53.23
CA PHE A 91 -45.84 -0.82 -52.51
C PHE A 91 -45.88 -1.55 -51.17
N ALA A 92 -44.72 -2.09 -50.77
CA ALA A 92 -44.43 -2.53 -49.42
C ALA A 92 -43.86 -1.34 -48.66
N HIS A 93 -44.26 -1.18 -47.40
CA HIS A 93 -43.82 -0.10 -46.53
C HIS A 93 -42.80 -0.64 -45.53
N TYR A 94 -41.78 0.16 -45.29
CA TYR A 94 -40.69 -0.15 -44.40
C TYR A 94 -40.39 1.04 -43.48
N ARG A 95 -39.84 0.75 -42.31
CA ARG A 95 -39.26 1.75 -41.40
C ARG A 95 -37.81 1.41 -41.14
N CYS A 96 -36.92 2.39 -41.35
CA CYS A 96 -35.50 2.27 -41.03
C CYS A 96 -35.12 3.31 -39.98
N GLU A 97 -34.46 2.87 -38.91
CA GLU A 97 -33.83 3.76 -37.94
C GLU A 97 -32.32 3.77 -38.22
N VAL A 98 -31.72 4.95 -38.24
CA VAL A 98 -30.30 5.15 -38.57
C VAL A 98 -29.63 5.98 -37.48
N SER A 99 -28.45 5.57 -37.05
CA SER A 99 -27.66 6.20 -35.98
C SER A 99 -26.19 6.36 -36.38
N PRO A 100 -25.39 7.18 -35.68
CA PRO A 100 -23.94 7.23 -35.92
C PRO A 100 -23.30 5.89 -35.62
N LYS A 101 -22.14 5.62 -36.24
CA LYS A 101 -21.32 4.45 -35.90
C LYS A 101 -20.91 4.46 -34.42
N LEU A 102 -20.80 5.65 -33.82
CA LEU A 102 -20.57 5.84 -32.38
C LEU A 102 -21.62 5.13 -31.51
N TRP A 103 -22.86 4.99 -31.97
CA TRP A 103 -23.92 4.30 -31.24
C TRP A 103 -23.59 2.82 -30.97
N LEU A 104 -22.76 2.17 -31.80
CA LEU A 104 -22.34 0.78 -31.57
C LEU A 104 -21.61 0.59 -30.24
N LEU A 105 -20.97 1.64 -29.71
CA LEU A 105 -20.29 1.59 -28.42
C LEU A 105 -21.27 1.48 -27.23
N THR A 106 -22.57 1.65 -27.46
CA THR A 106 -23.62 1.38 -26.46
C THR A 106 -23.93 -0.11 -26.33
N LEU A 107 -23.52 -0.92 -27.31
CA LEU A 107 -23.76 -2.38 -27.35
C LEU A 107 -22.61 -3.17 -26.70
N SER A 108 -21.54 -2.49 -26.27
CA SER A 108 -20.44 -3.10 -25.53
C SER A 108 -20.55 -2.77 -24.05
N ARG A 109 -19.92 -3.59 -23.22
CA ARG A 109 -19.72 -3.33 -21.79
C ARG A 109 -18.40 -3.96 -21.38
N ASN A 110 -17.56 -3.21 -20.67
CA ASN A 110 -16.19 -3.65 -20.42
C ASN A 110 -15.67 -3.24 -19.03
N ARG A 111 -14.55 -3.87 -18.65
CA ARG A 111 -13.70 -3.42 -17.57
C ARG A 111 -12.27 -3.27 -18.07
N ALA A 112 -11.71 -2.08 -17.95
CA ALA A 112 -10.37 -1.78 -18.47
C ALA A 112 -9.67 -0.74 -17.60
N ILE A 113 -8.36 -0.88 -17.47
CA ILE A 113 -7.50 0.05 -16.72
C ILE A 113 -6.66 0.85 -17.72
N TRP A 114 -6.70 2.17 -17.58
CA TRP A 114 -5.95 3.14 -18.36
C TRP A 114 -4.99 3.87 -17.43
N GLN A 115 -3.69 3.85 -17.75
CA GLN A 115 -2.64 4.44 -16.92
C GLN A 115 -1.79 5.40 -17.74
N SER A 116 -1.36 6.49 -17.08
CA SER A 116 -0.46 7.49 -17.63
C SER A 116 -0.94 8.04 -18.99
N LYS A 117 -2.25 8.29 -19.11
CA LYS A 117 -2.88 8.83 -20.31
C LYS A 117 -3.78 10.00 -19.95
N THR A 118 -3.79 11.01 -20.80
CA THR A 118 -4.78 12.09 -20.74
C THR A 118 -6.17 11.57 -21.09
N VAL A 119 -7.21 12.27 -20.64
CA VAL A 119 -8.60 11.97 -21.00
C VAL A 119 -8.77 11.88 -22.52
N LEU A 120 -8.19 12.82 -23.27
CA LEU A 120 -8.27 12.87 -24.73
C LEU A 120 -7.59 11.65 -25.39
N GLU A 121 -6.44 11.21 -24.89
CA GLU A 121 -5.77 10.01 -25.40
C GLU A 121 -6.60 8.74 -25.16
N ILE A 122 -7.26 8.63 -24.00
CA ILE A 122 -8.16 7.52 -23.70
C ILE A 122 -9.34 7.51 -24.67
N ILE A 123 -10.01 8.66 -24.84
CA ILE A 123 -11.15 8.80 -25.77
C ILE A 123 -10.73 8.39 -27.19
N LYS A 124 -9.60 8.92 -27.68
CA LYS A 124 -9.08 8.58 -29.02
C LYS A 124 -8.74 7.09 -29.16
N ALA A 125 -8.17 6.47 -28.13
CA ALA A 125 -7.85 5.05 -28.15
C ALA A 125 -9.11 4.18 -28.24
N VAL A 126 -10.16 4.50 -27.48
CA VAL A 126 -11.46 3.80 -27.54
C VAL A 126 -12.12 3.98 -28.91
N LEU A 127 -12.20 5.23 -29.40
CA LEU A 127 -12.76 5.53 -30.72
C LEU A 127 -12.01 4.80 -31.85
N GLY A 128 -10.68 4.80 -31.80
CA GLY A 128 -9.82 4.12 -32.77
C GLY A 128 -9.98 2.60 -32.73
N GLY A 129 -10.09 2.00 -31.54
CA GLY A 129 -10.32 0.57 -31.36
C GLY A 129 -11.62 0.06 -32.00
N HIS A 130 -12.63 0.93 -32.09
CA HIS A 130 -13.92 0.65 -32.75
C HIS A 130 -14.00 1.16 -34.21
N GLY A 131 -12.90 1.71 -34.74
CA GLY A 131 -12.85 2.24 -36.10
C GLY A 131 -13.83 3.39 -36.34
N ILE A 132 -14.04 4.24 -35.33
CA ILE A 132 -14.83 5.48 -35.48
C ILE A 132 -13.99 6.53 -36.19
N THR A 133 -14.53 7.11 -37.26
CA THR A 133 -13.89 8.25 -37.95
C THR A 133 -14.15 9.52 -37.15
N PHE A 134 -13.08 10.17 -36.70
CA PHE A 134 -13.18 11.41 -35.92
C PHE A 134 -12.16 12.46 -36.35
N SER A 135 -12.48 13.73 -36.07
CA SER A 135 -11.63 14.89 -36.21
C SER A 135 -11.47 15.53 -34.83
N ASP A 136 -10.23 15.77 -34.43
CA ASP A 136 -9.92 16.48 -33.19
C ASP A 136 -9.76 17.99 -33.45
N LYS A 137 -10.64 18.80 -32.86
CA LYS A 137 -10.59 20.27 -32.84
C LYS A 137 -10.47 20.81 -31.42
N THR A 138 -10.02 19.99 -30.47
CA THR A 138 -9.70 20.44 -29.12
C THR A 138 -8.47 21.35 -29.12
N SER A 139 -8.44 22.29 -28.19
CA SER A 139 -7.39 23.31 -28.05
C SER A 139 -6.85 23.41 -26.62
N GLY A 140 -7.53 22.79 -25.66
CA GLY A 140 -7.13 22.71 -24.27
C GLY A 140 -6.00 21.73 -24.02
N SER A 141 -5.33 21.91 -22.88
CA SER A 141 -4.36 20.96 -22.35
C SER A 141 -5.00 20.09 -21.28
N TYR A 142 -4.79 18.78 -21.37
CA TYR A 142 -5.37 17.79 -20.47
C TYR A 142 -4.26 17.10 -19.67
N THR A 143 -4.39 17.07 -18.34
CA THR A 143 -3.42 16.39 -17.48
C THR A 143 -3.51 14.88 -17.65
N ALA A 144 -2.35 14.20 -17.67
CA ALA A 144 -2.31 12.75 -17.69
C ALA A 144 -2.87 12.18 -16.38
N LEU A 145 -3.81 11.25 -16.49
CA LEU A 145 -4.35 10.52 -15.36
C LEU A 145 -3.37 9.41 -14.97
N THR A 146 -3.00 9.37 -13.69
CA THR A 146 -2.19 8.27 -13.15
C THR A 146 -2.92 6.94 -13.29
N TYR A 147 -4.24 6.95 -13.07
CA TYR A 147 -5.09 5.77 -13.06
C TYR A 147 -6.52 6.16 -13.44
N CYS A 148 -7.12 5.46 -14.38
CA CYS A 148 -8.52 5.63 -14.78
C CYS A 148 -9.10 4.28 -15.20
N VAL A 149 -10.25 3.92 -14.67
CA VAL A 149 -10.87 2.61 -14.83
C VAL A 149 -12.21 2.78 -15.54
N GLN A 150 -12.38 2.06 -16.64
CA GLN A 150 -13.70 1.74 -17.17
C GLN A 150 -14.25 0.60 -16.32
N TYR A 151 -15.38 0.80 -15.63
CA TYR A 151 -15.90 -0.19 -14.69
C TYR A 151 -17.38 -0.47 -14.92
N ASP A 152 -17.70 -1.65 -15.46
CA ASP A 152 -19.08 -2.12 -15.66
C ASP A 152 -19.96 -1.12 -16.43
N GLU A 153 -19.37 -0.42 -17.39
CA GLU A 153 -20.03 0.58 -18.21
C GLU A 153 -19.77 0.31 -19.70
N SER A 154 -20.62 0.85 -20.57
CA SER A 154 -20.40 0.73 -22.02
C SER A 154 -19.22 1.58 -22.46
N ASP A 155 -18.65 1.28 -23.64
CA ASP A 155 -17.58 2.12 -24.17
C ASP A 155 -18.09 3.54 -24.45
N PHE A 156 -19.37 3.68 -24.79
CA PHE A 156 -20.02 4.97 -24.99
C PHE A 156 -20.17 5.75 -23.70
N ASP A 157 -20.69 5.14 -22.63
CA ASP A 157 -20.82 5.80 -21.32
C ASP A 157 -19.44 6.21 -20.79
N PHE A 158 -18.44 5.34 -20.94
CA PHE A 158 -17.07 5.61 -20.50
C PHE A 158 -16.49 6.87 -21.15
N ILE A 159 -16.51 6.96 -22.48
CA ILE A 159 -15.98 8.16 -23.15
C ILE A 159 -16.89 9.38 -22.92
N SER A 160 -18.20 9.19 -22.75
CA SER A 160 -19.13 10.31 -22.52
C SER A 160 -18.90 10.96 -21.17
N ARG A 161 -18.83 10.20 -20.07
CA ARG A 161 -18.51 10.77 -18.75
C ARG A 161 -17.13 11.43 -18.73
N LEU A 162 -16.16 10.90 -19.49
CA LEU A 162 -14.83 11.48 -19.58
C LEU A 162 -14.84 12.81 -20.34
N MET A 163 -15.57 12.88 -21.47
CA MET A 163 -15.78 14.11 -22.21
C MET A 163 -16.48 15.17 -21.35
N GLU A 164 -17.57 14.80 -20.67
CA GLU A 164 -18.31 15.67 -19.74
C GLU A 164 -17.43 16.20 -18.59
N GLN A 165 -16.54 15.37 -18.04
CA GLN A 165 -15.60 15.77 -16.99
C GLN A 165 -14.51 16.71 -17.50
N ALA A 166 -13.99 16.46 -18.69
CA ALA A 166 -12.94 17.27 -19.31
C ALA A 166 -13.49 18.53 -20.01
N GLY A 167 -14.80 18.70 -20.11
CA GLY A 167 -15.43 19.81 -20.84
C GLY A 167 -15.34 19.68 -22.35
N ILE A 168 -15.10 18.47 -22.84
CA ILE A 168 -15.12 18.13 -24.26
C ILE A 168 -16.57 17.89 -24.66
N PHE A 169 -16.96 18.40 -25.81
CA PHE A 169 -18.22 18.08 -26.47
C PHE A 169 -17.94 17.53 -27.86
N TYR A 170 -18.97 16.96 -28.47
CA TYR A 170 -18.86 16.46 -29.83
C TYR A 170 -20.07 16.82 -30.69
N PHE A 171 -19.92 16.72 -32.00
CA PHE A 171 -21.01 16.79 -32.98
C PHE A 171 -20.60 16.02 -34.24
N PHE A 172 -21.49 15.94 -35.23
CA PHE A 172 -21.23 15.19 -36.45
C PHE A 172 -21.21 16.10 -37.68
N THR A 173 -20.31 15.81 -38.61
CA THR A 173 -20.37 16.33 -39.97
C THR A 173 -20.67 15.20 -40.93
N PHE A 174 -21.41 15.51 -42.01
CA PHE A 174 -21.92 14.51 -42.93
C PHE A 174 -21.35 14.74 -44.33
N ALA A 175 -21.06 13.63 -45.00
CA ALA A 175 -20.77 13.57 -46.42
C ALA A 175 -21.58 12.42 -47.04
N SER A 176 -21.60 12.34 -48.37
CA SER A 176 -22.24 11.20 -49.04
C SER A 176 -21.55 9.89 -48.64
N GLY A 177 -22.29 8.97 -48.01
CA GLY A 177 -21.78 7.66 -47.59
C GLY A 177 -20.96 7.64 -46.30
N SER A 178 -20.76 8.78 -45.62
CA SER A 178 -19.97 8.82 -44.38
C SER A 178 -20.36 9.96 -43.44
N HIS A 179 -20.05 9.80 -42.16
CA HIS A 179 -20.10 10.86 -41.16
C HIS A 179 -18.82 10.88 -40.34
N THR A 180 -18.45 12.05 -39.83
CA THR A 180 -17.26 12.25 -38.98
C THR A 180 -17.69 12.80 -37.63
N LEU A 181 -17.23 12.18 -36.54
CA LEU A 181 -17.35 12.74 -35.20
C LEU A 181 -16.33 13.88 -35.02
N VAL A 182 -16.75 15.06 -34.59
CA VAL A 182 -15.85 16.17 -34.28
C VAL A 182 -15.76 16.34 -32.78
N LEU A 183 -14.57 16.17 -32.21
CA LEU A 183 -14.27 16.45 -30.80
C LEU A 183 -13.85 17.92 -30.65
N ALA A 184 -14.41 18.63 -29.66
CA ALA A 184 -14.16 20.05 -29.48
C ALA A 184 -14.27 20.49 -28.00
N ASP A 185 -13.62 21.60 -27.66
CA ASP A 185 -13.63 22.18 -26.30
C ASP A 185 -13.72 23.72 -26.29
N ALA A 186 -13.91 24.35 -27.45
CA ALA A 186 -13.89 25.80 -27.60
C ALA A 186 -14.82 26.28 -28.71
N SER A 187 -15.28 27.53 -28.61
CA SER A 187 -16.19 28.15 -29.58
C SER A 187 -15.57 28.34 -30.98
N SER A 188 -14.25 28.20 -31.11
CA SER A 188 -13.51 28.17 -32.38
C SER A 188 -13.81 26.93 -33.22
N ALA A 189 -14.26 25.83 -32.61
CA ALA A 189 -14.59 24.60 -33.33
C ALA A 189 -15.87 24.72 -34.19
N HIS A 190 -16.76 25.63 -33.81
CA HIS A 190 -18.01 25.92 -34.50
C HIS A 190 -17.75 26.79 -35.75
N THR A 191 -17.91 26.19 -36.93
CA THR A 191 -17.78 26.87 -38.23
C THR A 191 -19.12 27.44 -38.69
N ALA A 192 -19.12 28.36 -39.65
CA ALA A 192 -20.35 28.80 -40.31
C ALA A 192 -21.07 27.61 -40.96
N CYS A 193 -22.40 27.60 -40.89
CA CYS A 193 -23.24 26.60 -41.54
C CYS A 193 -23.19 26.81 -43.05
N SER A 194 -22.57 25.89 -43.80
CA SER A 194 -22.54 25.99 -45.26
C SER A 194 -23.95 26.12 -45.82
N ASP A 195 -24.17 27.14 -46.66
CA ASP A 195 -25.45 27.46 -47.30
C ASP A 195 -26.62 27.77 -46.33
N GLY A 196 -26.31 28.02 -45.05
CA GLY A 196 -27.25 28.40 -44.00
C GLY A 196 -26.64 29.36 -42.98
N ASP A 197 -25.59 30.07 -43.35
CA ASP A 197 -24.82 30.96 -42.46
C ASP A 197 -25.44 32.35 -42.33
N ALA A 198 -26.27 32.76 -43.28
CA ALA A 198 -27.06 33.98 -43.23
C ALA A 198 -28.54 33.64 -43.42
N VAL A 199 -29.34 33.87 -42.39
CA VAL A 199 -30.79 33.57 -42.39
C VAL A 199 -31.57 34.79 -41.93
N ARG A 200 -32.77 34.96 -42.46
CA ARG A 200 -33.66 36.05 -42.07
C ARG A 200 -34.84 35.52 -41.26
N PHE A 201 -35.20 36.28 -40.24
CA PHE A 201 -36.47 36.11 -39.55
C PHE A 201 -37.58 36.68 -40.41
N LEU A 202 -38.54 35.83 -40.79
CA LEU A 202 -39.72 36.22 -41.54
C LEU A 202 -40.94 35.56 -40.87
N PRO A 203 -41.68 36.28 -40.00
CA PRO A 203 -42.83 35.70 -39.33
C PRO A 203 -43.88 35.29 -40.36
N GLU A 204 -44.47 34.10 -40.16
CA GLU A 204 -45.51 33.57 -41.04
C GLU A 204 -46.69 34.55 -41.13
N THR A 205 -46.79 35.25 -42.25
CA THR A 205 -47.83 36.24 -42.56
C THR A 205 -48.64 35.86 -43.81
N GLY A 206 -48.39 34.68 -44.39
CA GLY A 206 -49.06 34.15 -45.58
C GLY A 206 -48.52 32.78 -46.02
N PRO A 207 -49.02 32.20 -47.14
CA PRO A 207 -48.76 30.81 -47.55
C PRO A 207 -47.38 30.55 -48.20
N GLN A 208 -46.46 31.54 -48.21
CA GLN A 208 -45.22 31.43 -48.97
C GLN A 208 -44.06 30.98 -48.06
N LEU A 209 -43.76 29.68 -48.10
CA LEU A 209 -42.63 29.08 -47.40
C LEU A 209 -41.33 29.41 -48.14
N MET A 210 -40.44 30.14 -47.49
CA MET A 210 -39.13 30.49 -48.06
C MET A 210 -38.04 29.68 -47.34
N ILE A 211 -37.32 28.87 -48.11
CA ILE A 211 -36.34 27.86 -47.68
C ILE A 211 -35.11 28.43 -46.94
N ASP A 212 -34.97 29.75 -46.87
CA ASP A 212 -33.89 30.50 -46.21
C ASP A 212 -34.38 31.28 -44.96
N THR A 213 -35.57 30.96 -44.46
CA THR A 213 -36.24 31.75 -43.42
C THR A 213 -36.53 31.00 -42.13
N ILE A 214 -36.48 31.75 -41.03
CA ILE A 214 -36.94 31.34 -39.71
C ILE A 214 -38.28 32.02 -39.46
N ALA A 215 -39.33 31.22 -39.25
CA ALA A 215 -40.70 31.66 -39.04
C ALA A 215 -40.98 32.01 -37.57
N ARG A 216 -40.42 31.22 -36.64
CA ARG A 216 -40.53 31.45 -35.20
C ARG A 216 -39.15 31.49 -34.58
N PHE A 217 -38.92 32.45 -33.69
CA PHE A 217 -37.68 32.57 -32.95
C PHE A 217 -37.95 33.05 -31.52
N GLU A 218 -37.76 32.16 -30.57
CA GLU A 218 -38.07 32.32 -29.15
C GLU A 218 -36.77 32.44 -28.36
N LEU A 219 -36.72 33.42 -27.45
CA LEU A 219 -35.68 33.54 -26.44
C LEU A 219 -36.23 33.05 -25.10
N GLU A 220 -35.74 31.91 -24.63
CA GLU A 220 -36.02 31.38 -23.31
C GLU A 220 -34.87 31.69 -22.36
N GLN A 221 -35.20 32.14 -21.14
CA GLN A 221 -34.25 32.35 -20.06
C GLN A 221 -34.71 31.54 -18.84
N ARG A 222 -33.78 30.84 -18.20
CA ARG A 222 -34.06 30.04 -17.00
C ARG A 222 -33.00 30.25 -15.93
N LEU A 223 -33.41 30.04 -14.68
CA LEU A 223 -32.50 30.07 -13.54
C LEU A 223 -31.62 28.81 -13.56
N VAL A 224 -30.31 28.99 -13.38
CA VAL A 224 -29.31 27.92 -13.32
C VAL A 224 -28.47 28.05 -12.06
N ALA A 225 -27.76 26.99 -11.69
CA ALA A 225 -26.79 27.02 -10.60
C ALA A 225 -25.73 28.09 -10.85
N LYS A 226 -25.52 28.96 -9.86
CA LYS A 226 -24.53 30.06 -9.97
C LYS A 226 -23.12 29.59 -9.66
N THR A 227 -22.98 28.86 -8.56
CA THR A 227 -21.68 28.53 -7.99
C THR A 227 -21.48 27.03 -7.97
N PHE A 228 -20.31 26.58 -8.42
CA PHE A 228 -19.87 25.20 -8.30
C PHE A 228 -18.63 25.17 -7.41
N VAL A 229 -18.68 24.34 -6.37
CA VAL A 229 -17.61 24.14 -5.40
C VAL A 229 -17.20 22.68 -5.45
N LEU A 230 -15.92 22.43 -5.72
CA LEU A 230 -15.34 21.10 -5.73
C LEU A 230 -14.34 20.99 -4.58
N SER A 231 -14.28 19.82 -3.95
CA SER A 231 -13.24 19.53 -2.96
C SER A 231 -12.81 18.08 -3.01
N ASP A 232 -11.60 17.80 -2.53
CA ASP A 232 -11.02 16.47 -2.57
C ASP A 232 -9.96 16.30 -1.46
N PHE A 233 -9.39 15.11 -1.34
CA PHE A 233 -8.30 14.78 -0.44
C PHE A 233 -7.14 14.10 -1.18
N ASP A 234 -5.95 14.68 -1.07
CA ASP A 234 -4.71 14.08 -1.58
C ASP A 234 -3.89 13.50 -0.40
N PRO A 235 -3.73 12.17 -0.30
CA PRO A 235 -2.94 11.56 0.77
C PRO A 235 -1.44 11.90 0.70
N THR A 236 -0.93 12.39 -0.43
CA THR A 236 0.47 12.83 -0.56
C THR A 236 0.70 14.25 -0.02
N ALA A 237 -0.36 15.03 0.12
CA ALA A 237 -0.34 16.39 0.66
C ALA A 237 -1.56 16.64 1.57
N PRO A 238 -1.72 15.88 2.68
CA PRO A 238 -2.97 15.79 3.44
C PRO A 238 -3.41 17.08 4.13
N SER A 239 -2.50 18.03 4.37
CA SER A 239 -2.80 19.33 4.95
C SER A 239 -3.23 20.39 3.92
N THR A 240 -3.12 20.08 2.63
CA THR A 240 -3.49 21.02 1.56
C THR A 240 -5.01 21.08 1.45
N ALA A 241 -5.60 22.25 1.67
CA ALA A 241 -7.02 22.47 1.43
C ALA A 241 -7.29 22.50 -0.08
N LEU A 242 -7.96 21.49 -0.61
CA LEU A 242 -8.27 21.36 -2.04
C LEU A 242 -9.63 21.95 -2.42
N LYS A 243 -10.30 22.70 -1.55
CA LYS A 243 -11.53 23.43 -1.91
C LYS A 243 -11.23 24.40 -3.04
N ALA A 244 -11.97 24.28 -4.14
CA ALA A 244 -11.93 25.20 -5.27
C ALA A 244 -13.34 25.56 -5.71
N GLU A 245 -13.54 26.79 -6.18
CA GLU A 245 -14.87 27.28 -6.55
C GLU A 245 -14.82 28.14 -7.81
N SER A 246 -15.93 28.15 -8.55
CA SER A 246 -16.16 29.07 -9.66
C SER A 246 -17.62 29.52 -9.63
N ALA A 247 -17.84 30.81 -9.91
CA ALA A 247 -19.17 31.41 -9.93
C ALA A 247 -19.45 32.06 -11.28
N GLY A 248 -20.64 31.81 -11.80
CA GLY A 248 -21.19 32.47 -12.98
C GLY A 248 -21.62 33.92 -12.70
N THR A 249 -21.82 34.68 -13.78
CA THR A 249 -22.30 36.07 -13.70
C THR A 249 -23.79 36.18 -13.37
N ALA A 250 -24.57 35.13 -13.65
CA ALA A 250 -25.99 35.02 -13.40
C ALA A 250 -26.33 33.61 -12.88
N GLY A 251 -27.52 33.45 -12.32
CA GLY A 251 -27.97 32.23 -11.65
C GLY A 251 -28.11 32.40 -10.14
N GLU A 252 -28.56 31.34 -9.46
CA GLU A 252 -28.68 31.29 -8.00
C GLU A 252 -28.39 29.88 -7.48
N GLY A 253 -28.02 29.76 -6.21
CA GLY A 253 -27.66 28.49 -5.58
C GLY A 253 -26.21 28.05 -5.81
N GLU A 254 -25.78 27.11 -4.96
CA GLU A 254 -24.47 26.50 -4.96
C GLU A 254 -24.61 24.97 -5.12
N GLN A 255 -23.75 24.36 -5.93
CA GLN A 255 -23.57 22.91 -6.01
C GLN A 255 -22.19 22.54 -5.47
N PHE A 256 -22.17 21.59 -4.53
CA PHE A 256 -20.96 21.08 -3.90
C PHE A 256 -20.72 19.62 -4.30
N ASP A 257 -19.55 19.35 -4.89
CA ASP A 257 -19.15 18.02 -5.36
C ASP A 257 -18.00 17.45 -4.53
N TRP A 258 -18.22 16.25 -3.98
CA TRP A 258 -17.20 15.41 -3.34
C TRP A 258 -17.33 13.94 -3.81
N PRO A 259 -16.23 13.28 -4.22
CA PRO A 259 -14.90 13.85 -4.47
C PRO A 259 -14.84 14.63 -5.80
N GLY A 260 -14.07 15.72 -5.82
CA GLY A 260 -13.92 16.64 -6.97
C GLY A 260 -13.03 16.12 -8.11
N GLY A 261 -12.23 15.07 -7.89
CA GLY A 261 -11.38 14.45 -8.90
C GLY A 261 -10.13 15.26 -9.26
N HIS A 262 -9.55 15.97 -8.28
CA HIS A 262 -8.39 16.84 -8.50
C HIS A 262 -7.39 16.77 -7.32
N THR A 263 -6.11 16.98 -7.61
CA THR A 263 -5.03 17.01 -6.60
C THR A 263 -4.47 18.41 -6.34
N THR A 264 -4.94 19.43 -7.07
CA THR A 264 -4.53 20.82 -6.89
C THR A 264 -5.74 21.76 -6.95
N VAL A 265 -5.65 22.89 -6.24
CA VAL A 265 -6.72 23.92 -6.23
C VAL A 265 -6.95 24.49 -7.63
N SER A 266 -5.89 24.69 -8.43
CA SER A 266 -6.01 25.22 -9.79
C SER A 266 -6.75 24.26 -10.73
N ALA A 267 -6.50 22.95 -10.62
CA ALA A 267 -7.24 21.94 -11.36
C ALA A 267 -8.72 21.91 -10.94
N GLY A 268 -9.00 21.98 -9.64
CA GLY A 268 -10.38 22.08 -9.13
C GLY A 268 -11.11 23.33 -9.60
N GLN A 269 -10.44 24.47 -9.64
CA GLN A 269 -11.01 25.72 -10.14
C GLN A 269 -11.30 25.65 -11.65
N ALA A 270 -10.43 24.98 -12.42
CA ALA A 270 -10.68 24.72 -13.83
C ALA A 270 -11.92 23.84 -14.04
N LEU A 271 -12.07 22.74 -13.29
CA LEU A 271 -13.24 21.86 -13.34
C LEU A 271 -14.53 22.60 -12.93
N ALA A 272 -14.50 23.36 -11.83
CA ALA A 272 -15.63 24.18 -11.40
C ALA A 272 -16.06 25.17 -12.49
N LYS A 273 -15.10 25.79 -13.18
CA LYS A 273 -15.37 26.71 -14.30
C LYS A 273 -16.04 26.00 -15.47
N LEU A 274 -15.69 24.75 -15.78
CA LEU A 274 -16.36 23.98 -16.83
C LEU A 274 -17.84 23.73 -16.47
N ARG A 275 -18.15 23.46 -15.20
CA ARG A 275 -19.54 23.29 -14.72
C ARG A 275 -20.35 24.58 -14.82
N VAL A 276 -19.75 25.71 -14.42
CA VAL A 276 -20.36 27.04 -14.61
C VAL A 276 -20.64 27.30 -16.10
N GLN A 277 -19.71 26.97 -17.00
CA GLN A 277 -19.90 27.15 -18.44
C GLN A 277 -21.00 26.25 -19.01
N ALA A 278 -21.11 24.99 -18.55
CA ALA A 278 -22.21 24.11 -18.93
C ALA A 278 -23.57 24.68 -18.49
N ALA A 279 -23.66 25.17 -17.24
CA ALA A 279 -24.86 25.82 -16.72
C ALA A 279 -25.18 27.14 -17.45
N ALA A 280 -24.16 27.92 -17.84
CA ALA A 280 -24.37 29.17 -18.58
C ALA A 280 -24.96 28.96 -19.97
N ALA A 281 -24.55 27.90 -20.67
CA ALA A 281 -25.15 27.52 -21.97
C ALA A 281 -26.63 27.11 -21.83
N GLU A 282 -27.03 26.71 -20.63
CA GLU A 282 -28.39 26.35 -20.29
C GLU A 282 -29.25 27.54 -19.84
N ALA A 283 -28.64 28.61 -19.32
CA ALA A 283 -29.35 29.78 -18.79
C ALA A 283 -30.14 30.55 -19.85
N GLN A 284 -29.66 30.53 -21.10
CA GLN A 284 -30.27 31.21 -22.23
C GLN A 284 -30.32 30.27 -23.44
N VAL A 285 -31.52 29.83 -23.80
CA VAL A 285 -31.76 28.94 -24.94
C VAL A 285 -32.61 29.68 -25.97
N LEU A 286 -32.20 29.61 -27.23
CA LEU A 286 -32.98 30.11 -28.37
C LEU A 286 -33.67 28.92 -29.01
N ARG A 287 -34.98 29.01 -29.28
CA ARG A 287 -35.71 28.00 -30.05
C ARG A 287 -36.26 28.60 -31.31
N GLY A 288 -36.21 27.87 -32.41
CA GLY A 288 -36.81 28.36 -33.66
C GLY A 288 -37.38 27.28 -34.53
N ASP A 289 -38.31 27.72 -35.38
CA ASP A 289 -38.93 26.92 -36.42
C ASP A 289 -38.67 27.61 -37.76
N GLY A 290 -38.27 26.85 -38.76
CA GLY A 290 -37.92 27.40 -40.07
C GLY A 290 -37.89 26.35 -41.17
N TYR A 291 -37.40 26.78 -42.33
CA TYR A 291 -37.39 26.00 -43.57
C TYR A 291 -35.96 25.77 -44.09
N VAL A 292 -34.96 25.95 -43.22
CA VAL A 292 -33.53 26.02 -43.58
C VAL A 292 -32.90 24.64 -43.56
N TYR A 293 -33.06 23.92 -44.68
CA TYR A 293 -32.59 22.55 -44.76
C TYR A 293 -31.09 22.31 -44.63
N PRO A 294 -30.17 23.28 -44.80
CA PRO A 294 -28.74 23.08 -44.53
C PRO A 294 -28.32 23.08 -43.04
N PHE A 295 -29.18 23.55 -42.12
CA PHE A 295 -28.83 23.75 -40.69
C PHE A 295 -28.23 22.54 -39.99
N THR A 296 -26.95 22.61 -39.65
CA THR A 296 -26.24 21.47 -39.03
C THR A 296 -25.87 21.76 -37.57
N ALA A 297 -26.22 20.86 -36.64
CA ALA A 297 -25.83 20.97 -35.24
C ALA A 297 -24.29 21.12 -35.07
N GLY A 298 -23.87 22.05 -34.22
CA GLY A 298 -22.47 22.42 -34.04
C GLY A 298 -21.91 23.47 -35.00
N THR A 299 -22.71 23.96 -35.95
CA THR A 299 -22.37 25.09 -36.82
C THR A 299 -23.01 26.41 -36.36
N LYS A 300 -22.59 27.53 -36.95
CA LYS A 300 -23.09 28.88 -36.67
C LYS A 300 -23.94 29.42 -37.81
N PHE A 301 -24.97 30.18 -37.47
CA PHE A 301 -25.69 31.05 -38.40
C PHE A 301 -25.76 32.48 -37.86
N THR A 302 -26.01 33.43 -38.73
CA THR A 302 -26.25 34.84 -38.39
C THR A 302 -27.70 35.17 -38.69
N LEU A 303 -28.45 35.57 -37.65
CA LEU A 303 -29.83 36.00 -37.81
C LEU A 303 -29.88 37.46 -38.26
N SER A 304 -30.80 37.77 -39.16
CA SER A 304 -31.13 39.12 -39.60
C SER A 304 -32.64 39.34 -39.67
N GLY A 305 -33.09 40.59 -39.69
CA GLY A 305 -34.52 40.92 -39.87
C GLY A 305 -35.44 40.66 -38.67
N HIS A 306 -34.91 40.21 -37.53
CA HIS A 306 -35.71 40.06 -36.30
C HIS A 306 -36.03 41.42 -35.69
N TYR A 307 -37.28 41.63 -35.24
CA TYR A 307 -37.76 42.90 -34.68
C TYR A 307 -37.03 43.30 -33.39
N ARG A 308 -36.58 42.33 -32.59
CA ARG A 308 -35.63 42.53 -31.49
C ARG A 308 -34.20 42.56 -32.02
N SER A 309 -33.62 43.75 -32.17
CA SER A 309 -32.29 43.98 -32.76
C SER A 309 -31.16 43.16 -32.10
N ALA A 310 -31.22 42.96 -30.79
CA ALA A 310 -30.22 42.18 -30.04
C ALA A 310 -30.13 40.69 -30.45
N LEU A 311 -31.17 40.16 -31.11
CA LEU A 311 -31.17 38.77 -31.61
C LEU A 311 -30.55 38.65 -33.00
N ASN A 312 -30.34 39.76 -33.73
CA ASN A 312 -29.72 39.77 -35.06
C ASN A 312 -28.19 39.65 -34.96
N THR A 313 -27.72 38.50 -34.49
CA THR A 313 -26.31 38.20 -34.25
C THR A 313 -26.02 36.74 -34.61
N SER A 314 -24.78 36.31 -34.39
CA SER A 314 -24.35 34.93 -34.61
C SER A 314 -24.78 34.01 -33.46
N HIS A 315 -25.38 32.89 -33.81
CA HIS A 315 -25.84 31.84 -32.91
C HIS A 315 -25.29 30.48 -33.34
N VAL A 316 -25.02 29.61 -32.38
CA VAL A 316 -24.59 28.22 -32.61
C VAL A 316 -25.80 27.30 -32.50
N LEU A 317 -25.99 26.42 -33.49
CA LEU A 317 -27.01 25.38 -33.45
C LEU A 317 -26.62 24.31 -32.43
N ARG A 318 -27.40 24.19 -31.35
CA ARG A 318 -27.26 23.16 -30.33
C ARG A 318 -27.90 21.85 -30.76
N ARG A 319 -29.13 21.91 -31.24
CA ARG A 319 -29.93 20.77 -31.67
C ARG A 319 -30.75 21.15 -32.89
N VAL A 320 -30.89 20.25 -33.85
CA VAL A 320 -31.79 20.43 -34.99
C VAL A 320 -32.60 19.16 -35.21
N ILE A 321 -33.89 19.33 -35.43
CA ILE A 321 -34.86 18.30 -35.79
C ILE A 321 -35.39 18.66 -37.17
N HIS A 322 -35.06 17.84 -38.16
CA HIS A 322 -35.50 17.99 -39.54
C HIS A 322 -36.67 17.07 -39.79
N THR A 323 -37.77 17.62 -40.30
CA THR A 323 -38.93 16.85 -40.69
C THR A 323 -39.20 17.12 -42.15
N ALA A 324 -39.25 16.06 -42.94
CA ALA A 324 -39.57 16.15 -44.34
C ALA A 324 -40.55 15.05 -44.73
N ARG A 325 -41.56 15.39 -45.53
CA ARG A 325 -42.56 14.46 -46.06
C ARG A 325 -42.92 14.93 -47.46
N ASP A 326 -42.81 14.04 -48.43
CA ASP A 326 -42.92 14.37 -49.86
C ASP A 326 -41.98 15.56 -50.20
N ASP A 327 -42.52 16.66 -50.71
CA ASP A 327 -41.75 17.87 -51.04
C ASP A 327 -41.79 18.95 -49.93
N ASN A 328 -42.44 18.66 -48.79
CA ASN A 328 -42.53 19.58 -47.67
C ASN A 328 -41.41 19.35 -46.67
N TYR A 329 -40.68 20.42 -46.35
CA TYR A 329 -39.59 20.42 -45.39
C TYR A 329 -39.86 21.44 -44.28
N HIS A 330 -39.54 21.13 -43.04
CA HIS A 330 -39.37 22.12 -41.97
C HIS A 330 -38.33 21.62 -40.96
N ASN A 331 -37.78 22.54 -40.18
CA ASN A 331 -36.89 22.21 -39.08
C ASN A 331 -37.25 22.98 -37.81
N HIS A 332 -37.17 22.26 -36.69
CA HIS A 332 -37.16 22.84 -35.35
C HIS A 332 -35.72 22.82 -34.83
N PHE A 333 -35.27 23.87 -34.16
CA PHE A 333 -33.90 23.94 -33.66
C PHE A 333 -33.79 24.64 -32.32
N GLU A 334 -32.76 24.25 -31.57
CA GLU A 334 -32.26 24.96 -30.40
C GLU A 334 -30.91 25.58 -30.73
N ALA A 335 -30.67 26.80 -30.25
CA ALA A 335 -29.43 27.52 -30.43
C ALA A 335 -29.04 28.31 -29.17
N PHE A 336 -27.81 28.78 -29.13
CA PHE A 336 -27.31 29.71 -28.11
C PHE A 336 -26.41 30.75 -28.77
N ALA A 337 -26.20 31.89 -28.09
CA ALA A 337 -25.35 32.95 -28.61
C ALA A 337 -23.91 32.44 -28.83
N ALA A 338 -23.31 32.76 -29.98
CA ALA A 338 -21.98 32.24 -30.34
C ALA A 338 -20.85 32.68 -29.39
N THR A 339 -21.09 33.70 -28.56
CA THR A 339 -20.19 34.19 -27.51
C THR A 339 -20.18 33.32 -26.25
N VAL A 340 -21.20 32.49 -26.04
CA VAL A 340 -21.29 31.60 -24.89
C VAL A 340 -20.52 30.31 -25.18
N PRO A 341 -19.52 29.94 -24.37
CA PRO A 341 -18.81 28.69 -24.55
C PRO A 341 -19.72 27.52 -24.18
N PHE A 342 -19.80 26.51 -25.05
CA PHE A 342 -20.52 25.28 -24.76
C PHE A 342 -19.63 24.28 -24.03
N ARG A 343 -20.19 23.61 -23.02
CA ARG A 343 -19.62 22.45 -22.35
C ARG A 343 -20.71 21.40 -22.24
N ALA A 344 -20.34 20.13 -22.42
CA ALA A 344 -21.27 19.04 -22.22
C ALA A 344 -21.74 19.03 -20.74
N PRO A 345 -23.05 18.95 -20.47
CA PRO A 345 -23.55 18.78 -19.11
C PRO A 345 -23.14 17.40 -18.56
N THR A 346 -22.92 17.29 -17.26
CA THR A 346 -22.63 16.00 -16.61
C THR A 346 -23.89 15.19 -16.42
N LEU A 347 -24.19 14.33 -17.38
CA LEU A 347 -25.38 13.49 -17.41
C LEU A 347 -25.03 12.02 -17.23
N THR A 348 -23.88 11.60 -17.73
CA THR A 348 -23.47 10.20 -17.71
C THR A 348 -23.05 9.81 -16.28
N PRO A 349 -23.74 8.84 -15.64
CA PRO A 349 -23.42 8.46 -14.27
C PRO A 349 -21.99 7.94 -14.16
N ARG A 350 -21.28 8.34 -13.09
CA ARG A 350 -19.99 7.72 -12.76
C ARG A 350 -20.21 6.28 -12.26
N PRO A 351 -19.43 5.29 -12.73
CA PRO A 351 -19.51 3.93 -12.20
C PRO A 351 -19.12 3.90 -10.73
N LYS A 352 -19.79 3.03 -9.96
CA LYS A 352 -19.49 2.81 -8.54
C LYS A 352 -19.27 1.34 -8.25
N VAL A 353 -18.19 1.02 -7.53
CA VAL A 353 -17.95 -0.31 -6.99
C VAL A 353 -18.76 -0.46 -5.71
N GLN A 354 -19.74 -1.38 -5.73
CA GLN A 354 -20.70 -1.55 -4.63
C GLN A 354 -20.13 -2.28 -3.40
N GLY A 355 -18.94 -2.89 -3.51
CA GLY A 355 -18.35 -3.68 -2.43
C GLY A 355 -16.86 -3.89 -2.61
N SER A 356 -16.30 -4.78 -1.78
CA SER A 356 -14.90 -5.16 -1.88
C SER A 356 -14.69 -6.24 -2.93
N GLN A 357 -13.51 -6.22 -3.54
CA GLN A 357 -13.03 -7.24 -4.46
C GLN A 357 -11.78 -7.88 -3.88
N THR A 358 -11.33 -9.00 -4.42
CA THR A 358 -9.97 -9.48 -4.18
C THR A 358 -9.09 -9.26 -5.40
N ALA A 359 -7.79 -9.12 -5.15
CA ALA A 359 -6.77 -8.94 -6.16
C ALA A 359 -5.48 -9.64 -5.72
N ILE A 360 -4.62 -9.96 -6.69
CA ILE A 360 -3.31 -10.55 -6.41
C ILE A 360 -2.25 -9.47 -6.40
N VAL A 361 -1.38 -9.46 -5.39
CA VAL A 361 -0.23 -8.55 -5.33
C VAL A 361 0.76 -8.90 -6.43
N VAL A 362 1.23 -7.91 -7.18
CA VAL A 362 2.16 -8.07 -8.30
C VAL A 362 3.39 -7.18 -8.14
N GLY A 363 4.48 -7.57 -8.79
CA GLY A 363 5.75 -6.85 -8.79
C GLY A 363 6.68 -7.35 -9.89
N PRO A 364 7.91 -6.83 -9.98
CA PRO A 364 8.88 -7.26 -10.95
C PRO A 364 9.23 -8.74 -10.76
N LYS A 365 9.72 -9.37 -11.83
CA LYS A 365 10.15 -10.77 -11.79
C LYS A 365 11.24 -10.97 -10.72
N ASN A 366 11.12 -12.04 -9.92
CA ASN A 366 12.04 -12.41 -8.83
C ASN A 366 12.03 -11.46 -7.60
N GLU A 367 11.03 -10.59 -7.48
CA GLU A 367 10.76 -9.83 -6.26
C GLU A 367 9.67 -10.50 -5.42
N GLU A 368 9.92 -10.65 -4.12
CA GLU A 368 8.89 -11.12 -3.16
C GLU A 368 8.10 -9.96 -2.55
N ILE A 369 8.72 -8.78 -2.46
CA ILE A 369 8.13 -7.58 -1.85
C ILE A 369 8.38 -6.43 -2.82
N TRP A 370 7.30 -5.79 -3.26
CA TRP A 370 7.37 -4.63 -4.14
C TRP A 370 6.49 -3.52 -3.59
N CYS A 371 7.13 -2.53 -2.94
CA CYS A 371 6.46 -1.37 -2.39
C CYS A 371 7.23 -0.09 -2.67
N ASP A 372 6.54 1.05 -2.56
CA ASP A 372 7.18 2.37 -2.62
C ASP A 372 7.46 2.95 -1.23
N LYS A 373 7.95 4.20 -1.19
CA LYS A 373 8.29 4.93 0.05
C LYS A 373 7.13 5.08 1.04
N ASP A 374 5.89 4.96 0.57
CA ASP A 374 4.67 5.13 1.37
C ASP A 374 4.06 3.77 1.77
N GLY A 375 4.76 2.66 1.49
CA GLY A 375 4.27 1.31 1.77
C GLY A 375 3.11 0.87 0.87
N ARG A 376 2.94 1.51 -0.29
CA ARG A 376 1.93 1.12 -1.28
C ARG A 376 2.43 -0.06 -2.10
N ILE A 377 1.51 -0.88 -2.59
CA ILE A 377 1.81 -2.06 -3.41
C ILE A 377 1.14 -1.95 -4.79
N LYS A 378 1.47 -2.86 -5.70
CA LYS A 378 0.75 -3.02 -6.96
C LYS A 378 -0.07 -4.31 -6.94
N ILE A 379 -1.21 -4.29 -7.60
CA ILE A 379 -2.18 -5.38 -7.60
C ILE A 379 -2.67 -5.67 -9.01
N LYS A 380 -3.14 -6.90 -9.22
CA LYS A 380 -3.87 -7.30 -10.41
C LYS A 380 -5.25 -7.79 -10.01
N PHE A 381 -6.27 -7.12 -10.53
CA PHE A 381 -7.65 -7.56 -10.39
C PHE A 381 -7.93 -8.78 -11.27
N HIS A 382 -8.81 -9.67 -10.80
CA HIS A 382 -9.18 -10.89 -11.53
C HIS A 382 -9.89 -10.62 -12.86
N TRP A 383 -10.58 -9.48 -12.96
CA TRP A 383 -11.29 -9.06 -14.17
C TRP A 383 -10.39 -8.32 -15.17
N ASP A 384 -9.13 -7.99 -14.80
CA ASP A 384 -8.19 -7.35 -15.73
C ASP A 384 -7.65 -8.38 -16.73
N ARG A 385 -8.17 -8.30 -17.96
CA ARG A 385 -7.88 -9.21 -19.06
C ARG A 385 -6.63 -8.83 -19.85
N VAL A 386 -6.22 -7.57 -19.80
CA VAL A 386 -5.20 -7.00 -20.70
C VAL A 386 -3.89 -6.74 -19.95
N GLY A 387 -3.98 -6.36 -18.67
CA GLY A 387 -2.82 -6.11 -17.82
C GLY A 387 -1.93 -7.34 -17.67
N LYS A 388 -0.62 -7.12 -17.80
CA LYS A 388 0.39 -8.12 -17.47
C LYS A 388 0.42 -8.32 -15.95
N SER A 389 0.70 -9.54 -15.50
CA SER A 389 0.88 -9.83 -14.07
C SER A 389 2.27 -9.39 -13.59
N ASP A 390 2.58 -8.09 -13.75
CA ASP A 390 3.86 -7.47 -13.39
C ASP A 390 3.66 -6.09 -12.72
N ASP A 391 4.75 -5.37 -12.51
CA ASP A 391 4.77 -4.04 -11.89
C ASP A 391 4.16 -2.92 -12.74
N THR A 392 3.56 -3.22 -13.89
CA THR A 392 2.82 -2.26 -14.72
C THR A 392 1.30 -2.42 -14.63
N CYS A 393 0.80 -3.45 -13.92
CA CYS A 393 -0.62 -3.82 -13.91
C CYS A 393 -1.55 -2.75 -13.31
N SER A 394 -1.09 -2.03 -12.29
CA SER A 394 -1.88 -1.02 -11.58
C SER A 394 -1.07 0.20 -11.15
N CYS A 395 -1.80 1.21 -10.68
CA CYS A 395 -1.24 2.27 -9.87
C CYS A 395 -0.74 1.75 -8.52
N TRP A 396 -0.08 2.62 -7.75
CA TRP A 396 0.30 2.33 -6.38
C TRP A 396 -0.92 2.40 -5.46
N VAL A 397 -1.25 1.28 -4.82
CA VAL A 397 -2.42 1.12 -3.96
C VAL A 397 -2.00 1.12 -2.49
N ARG A 398 -2.62 1.98 -1.69
CA ARG A 398 -2.37 2.05 -0.24
C ARG A 398 -2.87 0.78 0.46
N VAL A 399 -2.20 0.40 1.54
CA VAL A 399 -2.52 -0.77 2.36
C VAL A 399 -2.93 -0.30 3.74
N ALA A 400 -4.15 -0.62 4.16
CA ALA A 400 -4.62 -0.39 5.52
C ALA A 400 -3.75 -1.18 6.50
N GLN A 401 -3.28 -0.51 7.55
CA GLN A 401 -2.48 -1.10 8.61
C GLN A 401 -3.29 -1.20 9.90
N PRO A 402 -3.00 -2.16 10.79
CA PRO A 402 -3.67 -2.24 12.10
C PRO A 402 -3.55 -0.96 12.93
N MET A 403 -2.43 -0.24 12.80
CA MET A 403 -2.16 1.04 13.45
C MET A 403 -1.17 1.85 12.61
N ALA A 404 -1.44 3.12 12.35
CA ALA A 404 -0.54 3.99 11.58
C ALA A 404 -0.47 5.40 12.20
N GLY A 405 0.68 5.76 12.78
CA GLY A 405 0.98 7.06 13.36
C GLY A 405 2.23 7.70 12.76
N ALA A 406 2.55 8.93 13.19
CA ALA A 406 3.72 9.66 12.71
C ALA A 406 5.03 9.03 13.22
N GLY A 407 5.60 8.11 12.43
CA GLY A 407 6.84 7.40 12.77
C GLY A 407 6.67 6.19 13.71
N PHE A 408 5.44 5.74 13.94
CA PHE A 408 5.15 4.57 14.77
C PHE A 408 3.88 3.84 14.28
N GLY A 409 3.72 2.56 14.63
CA GLY A 409 2.55 1.76 14.26
C GLY A 409 2.91 0.34 13.85
N ALA A 410 1.97 -0.35 13.21
CA ALA A 410 2.15 -1.65 12.60
C ALA A 410 2.42 -1.49 11.09
N LEU A 411 3.33 -2.29 10.55
CA LEU A 411 3.63 -2.31 9.12
C LEU A 411 3.75 -3.76 8.64
N PHE A 412 2.71 -4.24 7.97
CA PHE A 412 2.67 -5.52 7.28
C PHE A 412 2.41 -5.27 5.80
N LEU A 413 3.42 -5.53 4.98
CA LEU A 413 3.35 -5.38 3.54
C LEU A 413 2.92 -6.71 2.91
N PRO A 414 1.79 -6.76 2.18
CA PRO A 414 1.45 -7.89 1.35
C PRO A 414 2.55 -8.16 0.32
N ARG A 415 2.89 -9.44 0.15
CA ARG A 415 3.96 -9.92 -0.75
C ARG A 415 3.40 -10.29 -2.11
N VAL A 416 4.25 -10.24 -3.14
CA VAL A 416 3.90 -10.66 -4.50
C VAL A 416 3.33 -12.08 -4.47
N GLY A 417 2.19 -12.29 -5.14
CA GLY A 417 1.44 -13.55 -5.15
C GLY A 417 0.34 -13.65 -4.10
N GLN A 418 0.40 -12.87 -3.00
CA GLN A 418 -0.63 -12.92 -1.97
C GLN A 418 -1.95 -12.29 -2.46
N GLU A 419 -3.07 -12.81 -1.93
CA GLU A 419 -4.39 -12.27 -2.21
C GLU A 419 -4.78 -11.22 -1.17
N VAL A 420 -5.17 -10.05 -1.67
CA VAL A 420 -5.58 -8.89 -0.88
C VAL A 420 -7.03 -8.52 -1.16
N VAL A 421 -7.69 -7.98 -0.14
CA VAL A 421 -9.04 -7.40 -0.23
C VAL A 421 -8.90 -5.93 -0.59
N VAL A 422 -9.57 -5.50 -1.65
CA VAL A 422 -9.53 -4.15 -2.19
C VAL A 422 -10.91 -3.51 -2.06
N THR A 423 -10.98 -2.40 -1.35
CA THR A 423 -12.13 -1.50 -1.28
C THR A 423 -11.83 -0.26 -2.10
N HIS A 424 -12.86 0.46 -2.55
CA HIS A 424 -12.73 1.68 -3.33
C HIS A 424 -13.23 2.86 -2.50
N VAL A 425 -12.40 3.89 -2.33
CA VAL A 425 -12.76 5.09 -1.55
C VAL A 425 -13.95 5.78 -2.23
N ASP A 426 -15.01 6.07 -1.47
CA ASP A 426 -16.29 6.61 -1.99
C ASP A 426 -16.97 5.73 -3.08
N GLY A 427 -16.54 4.47 -3.21
CA GLY A 427 -16.96 3.55 -4.27
C GLY A 427 -16.34 3.87 -5.64
N ASP A 428 -15.37 4.78 -5.73
CA ASP A 428 -14.75 5.22 -6.99
C ASP A 428 -13.75 4.16 -7.51
N PRO A 429 -13.99 3.53 -8.69
CA PRO A 429 -13.08 2.57 -9.31
C PRO A 429 -11.64 3.09 -9.47
N ASP A 430 -11.45 4.42 -9.56
CA ASP A 430 -10.13 5.03 -9.73
C ASP A 430 -9.34 5.14 -8.41
N ARG A 431 -9.96 4.79 -7.27
CA ARG A 431 -9.41 4.94 -5.91
C ARG A 431 -9.37 3.64 -5.12
N PRO A 432 -8.60 2.63 -5.57
CA PRO A 432 -8.44 1.39 -4.83
C PRO A 432 -7.66 1.63 -3.51
N LEU A 433 -8.04 0.87 -2.49
CA LEU A 433 -7.41 0.80 -1.17
C LEU A 433 -7.43 -0.66 -0.72
N VAL A 434 -6.26 -1.24 -0.44
CA VAL A 434 -6.19 -2.56 0.17
C VAL A 434 -6.62 -2.44 1.64
N THR A 435 -7.64 -3.18 2.04
CA THR A 435 -8.26 -3.14 3.38
C THR A 435 -8.07 -4.42 4.18
N GLY A 436 -7.49 -5.46 3.56
CA GLY A 436 -7.18 -6.72 4.23
C GLY A 436 -6.46 -7.70 3.32
N ALA A 437 -6.23 -8.91 3.83
CA ALA A 437 -5.67 -10.03 3.10
C ALA A 437 -6.40 -11.32 3.48
N VAL A 438 -6.42 -12.28 2.58
CA VAL A 438 -7.12 -13.56 2.78
C VAL A 438 -6.23 -14.73 2.39
N TYR A 439 -6.39 -15.85 3.09
CA TYR A 439 -5.81 -17.13 2.70
C TYR A 439 -6.63 -17.77 1.58
N ASN A 440 -6.00 -18.58 0.75
CA ASN A 440 -6.63 -19.27 -0.37
C ASN A 440 -5.98 -20.64 -0.61
N GLY A 441 -6.37 -21.33 -1.70
CA GLY A 441 -5.88 -22.68 -2.00
C GLY A 441 -4.37 -22.77 -2.27
N GLU A 442 -3.72 -21.67 -2.65
CA GLU A 442 -2.27 -21.60 -2.87
C GLU A 442 -1.54 -21.07 -1.63
N HIS A 443 -2.17 -20.15 -0.91
CA HIS A 443 -1.66 -19.52 0.31
C HIS A 443 -2.47 -20.02 1.51
N ALA A 444 -2.07 -21.18 2.04
CA ALA A 444 -2.74 -21.77 3.19
C ALA A 444 -2.50 -20.97 4.49
N PRO A 445 -3.42 -21.09 5.49
CA PRO A 445 -3.21 -20.57 6.83
C PRO A 445 -1.89 -21.07 7.47
N PRO A 446 -1.30 -20.32 8.41
CA PRO A 446 0.00 -20.62 9.02
C PRO A 446 -0.01 -21.83 9.97
N VAL A 447 -1.21 -22.32 10.31
CA VAL A 447 -1.46 -23.49 11.16
C VAL A 447 -2.37 -24.47 10.43
N THR A 448 -2.23 -25.76 10.72
CA THR A 448 -3.06 -26.81 10.10
C THR A 448 -4.48 -26.73 10.66
N LEU A 449 -5.43 -26.25 9.87
CA LEU A 449 -6.85 -26.16 10.24
C LEU A 449 -7.66 -27.32 9.63
N PRO A 450 -8.69 -27.83 10.35
CA PRO A 450 -9.21 -27.36 11.65
C PRO A 450 -8.48 -27.95 12.88
N ALA A 451 -7.44 -28.77 12.68
CA ALA A 451 -6.78 -29.50 13.78
C ALA A 451 -6.23 -28.60 14.91
N HIS A 452 -5.74 -27.40 14.57
CA HIS A 452 -5.20 -26.42 15.52
C HIS A 452 -6.07 -25.14 15.61
N GLN A 453 -7.39 -25.29 15.64
CA GLN A 453 -8.33 -24.17 15.70
C GLN A 453 -8.24 -23.28 16.94
N THR A 454 -7.57 -23.73 18.01
CA THR A 454 -7.31 -22.97 19.24
C THR A 454 -6.03 -22.15 19.18
N GLN A 455 -5.29 -22.19 18.07
CA GLN A 455 -4.06 -21.43 17.89
C GLN A 455 -4.30 -20.09 17.22
N SER A 456 -3.74 -19.03 17.81
CA SER A 456 -3.61 -17.70 17.20
C SER A 456 -2.14 -17.40 16.96
N THR A 457 -1.76 -16.93 15.77
CA THR A 457 -0.33 -16.75 15.43
C THR A 457 -0.04 -15.50 14.61
N PHE A 458 1.11 -14.90 14.90
CA PHE A 458 1.83 -13.98 14.02
C PHE A 458 3.08 -14.68 13.51
N LYS A 459 3.00 -15.21 12.28
CA LYS A 459 4.11 -15.94 11.64
C LYS A 459 4.64 -15.18 10.44
N THR A 460 5.94 -14.94 10.44
CA THR A 460 6.67 -14.27 9.36
C THR A 460 7.49 -15.29 8.56
N ARG A 461 8.00 -14.87 7.40
CA ARG A 461 8.93 -15.67 6.59
C ARG A 461 10.15 -14.83 6.24
N SER A 462 11.35 -15.40 6.35
CA SER A 462 12.57 -14.78 5.84
C SER A 462 12.39 -14.43 4.36
N SER A 463 12.92 -13.29 3.94
CA SER A 463 12.86 -12.80 2.56
C SER A 463 14.27 -12.43 2.13
N LYS A 464 14.75 -12.77 0.93
CA LYS A 464 14.05 -13.56 -0.12
C LYS A 464 14.27 -15.07 0.05
N GLN A 465 13.40 -15.88 -0.56
CA GLN A 465 13.45 -17.33 -0.70
C GLN A 465 13.53 -18.10 0.62
N GLY A 466 12.97 -17.53 1.69
CA GLY A 466 12.99 -18.15 3.02
C GLY A 466 11.98 -19.30 3.13
N THR A 467 12.41 -20.42 3.72
CA THR A 467 11.53 -21.54 4.09
C THR A 467 11.15 -21.53 5.58
N ALA A 468 11.73 -20.64 6.38
CA ALA A 468 11.46 -20.44 7.80
C ALA A 468 11.37 -18.94 8.14
N GLY A 469 10.99 -18.60 9.36
CA GLY A 469 10.85 -17.21 9.81
C GLY A 469 10.48 -17.13 11.29
N ASN A 470 10.18 -15.93 11.77
CA ASN A 470 9.87 -15.70 13.18
C ASN A 470 8.40 -16.01 13.48
N GLU A 471 8.10 -16.41 14.71
CA GLU A 471 6.74 -16.76 15.13
C GLU A 471 6.46 -16.29 16.56
N ILE A 472 5.28 -15.70 16.74
CA ILE A 472 4.62 -15.57 18.05
C ILE A 472 3.33 -16.37 17.95
N ARG A 473 3.13 -17.34 18.84
CA ARG A 473 1.95 -18.21 18.82
C ARG A 473 1.36 -18.35 20.22
N PHE A 474 0.04 -18.23 20.29
CA PHE A 474 -0.79 -18.44 21.45
C PHE A 474 -1.59 -19.73 21.23
N GLU A 475 -1.48 -20.70 22.12
CA GLU A 475 -2.30 -21.91 22.16
C GLU A 475 -3.27 -21.78 23.34
N ASP A 476 -4.56 -21.75 23.04
CA ASP A 476 -5.64 -21.61 24.03
C ASP A 476 -6.35 -22.93 24.32
N LYS A 477 -5.76 -24.07 23.91
CA LYS A 477 -6.26 -25.38 24.30
C LYS A 477 -6.12 -25.56 25.81
N LYS A 478 -7.27 -25.65 26.49
CA LYS A 478 -7.37 -25.86 27.94
C LYS A 478 -6.45 -26.98 28.44
N ASP A 479 -5.74 -26.70 29.52
CA ASP A 479 -4.78 -27.59 30.20
C ASP A 479 -3.53 -27.94 29.35
N ALA A 480 -3.34 -27.25 28.22
CA ALA A 480 -2.21 -27.37 27.31
C ALA A 480 -1.83 -26.00 26.71
N GLU A 481 -2.11 -24.91 27.44
CA GLU A 481 -1.86 -23.54 26.99
C GLU A 481 -0.37 -23.28 26.81
N GLU A 482 -0.01 -22.59 25.72
CA GLU A 482 1.39 -22.27 25.39
C GLU A 482 1.48 -20.86 24.80
N LEU A 483 2.49 -20.11 25.26
CA LEU A 483 2.98 -18.94 24.56
C LEU A 483 4.37 -19.26 23.98
N TYR A 484 4.46 -19.28 22.65
CA TYR A 484 5.68 -19.63 21.93
C TYR A 484 6.28 -18.41 21.23
N PHE A 485 7.57 -18.17 21.49
CA PHE A 485 8.38 -17.17 20.80
C PHE A 485 9.51 -17.87 20.05
N HIS A 486 9.59 -17.64 18.74
CA HIS A 486 10.66 -18.14 17.88
C HIS A 486 11.32 -17.00 17.12
N ALA A 487 12.62 -16.82 17.36
CA ALA A 487 13.47 -15.95 16.57
C ALA A 487 14.28 -16.82 15.59
N GLN A 488 14.19 -16.52 14.30
CA GLN A 488 14.89 -17.30 13.27
C GLN A 488 16.42 -17.11 13.30
N LYS A 489 16.90 -16.01 13.90
CA LYS A 489 18.32 -15.70 14.07
C LYS A 489 18.58 -15.03 15.41
N ASP A 490 18.63 -13.69 15.44
CA ASP A 490 18.96 -12.92 16.63
C ASP A 490 17.67 -12.53 17.39
N MET A 491 17.64 -12.72 18.71
CA MET A 491 16.63 -12.14 19.59
C MET A 491 17.31 -11.09 20.47
N LYS A 492 16.91 -9.82 20.33
CA LYS A 492 17.37 -8.72 21.17
C LYS A 492 16.23 -8.29 22.10
N VAL A 493 16.54 -8.13 23.38
CA VAL A 493 15.58 -7.69 24.38
C VAL A 493 16.21 -6.55 25.16
N GLU A 494 15.53 -5.41 25.17
CA GLU A 494 15.93 -4.18 25.87
C GLU A 494 14.78 -3.75 26.78
N ILE A 495 15.08 -3.49 28.05
CA ILE A 495 14.10 -3.11 29.07
C ILE A 495 14.64 -1.88 29.79
N GLU A 496 13.91 -0.77 29.69
CA GLU A 496 14.37 0.52 30.20
C GLU A 496 14.35 0.63 31.73
N GLU A 497 13.48 -0.12 32.40
CA GLU A 497 13.29 0.00 33.85
C GLU A 497 13.45 -1.34 34.58
N ALA A 498 12.44 -2.21 34.51
CA ALA A 498 12.41 -3.42 35.32
C ALA A 498 11.88 -4.63 34.54
N LEU A 499 12.61 -5.76 34.64
CA LEU A 499 12.15 -7.08 34.22
C LEU A 499 11.87 -7.93 35.47
N THR A 500 10.62 -8.33 35.66
CA THR A 500 10.21 -9.26 36.72
C THR A 500 9.77 -10.58 36.10
N VAL A 501 10.36 -11.68 36.55
CA VAL A 501 10.00 -13.04 36.11
C VAL A 501 9.57 -13.85 37.32
N THR A 502 8.34 -14.39 37.30
CA THR A 502 7.80 -15.24 38.37
C THR A 502 7.33 -16.56 37.77
N LEU A 503 7.94 -17.67 38.19
CA LEU A 503 7.49 -19.03 37.87
C LEU A 503 6.79 -19.61 39.10
N THR A 504 5.47 -19.79 39.00
CA THR A 504 4.65 -20.28 40.13
C THR A 504 4.86 -21.77 40.41
N LYS A 505 5.11 -22.57 39.37
CA LYS A 505 5.30 -24.02 39.46
C LYS A 505 6.09 -24.52 38.24
N GLY A 506 6.87 -25.59 38.41
CA GLY A 506 7.58 -26.26 37.33
C GLY A 506 9.09 -26.06 37.41
N ALA A 507 9.74 -25.94 36.26
CA ALA A 507 11.19 -25.79 36.13
C ALA A 507 11.54 -24.65 35.18
N GLU A 508 12.64 -23.95 35.48
CA GLU A 508 13.29 -23.02 34.56
C GLU A 508 14.55 -23.70 34.00
N THR A 509 14.61 -23.89 32.69
CA THR A 509 15.77 -24.49 32.01
C THR A 509 16.39 -23.48 31.07
N ARG A 510 17.71 -23.30 31.15
CA ARG A 510 18.50 -22.48 30.23
C ARG A 510 19.60 -23.36 29.65
N THR A 511 19.64 -23.49 28.33
CA THR A 511 20.61 -24.32 27.63
C THR A 511 21.27 -23.49 26.54
N LEU A 512 22.59 -23.34 26.64
CA LEU A 512 23.45 -22.80 25.59
C LEU A 512 24.26 -23.98 25.04
N THR A 513 23.97 -24.38 23.81
CA THR A 513 24.63 -25.55 23.19
C THR A 513 26.05 -25.23 22.75
N GLU A 514 26.29 -23.99 22.28
CA GLU A 514 27.57 -23.52 21.78
C GLU A 514 27.69 -22.01 22.02
N GLY A 515 28.91 -21.54 22.30
CA GLY A 515 29.24 -20.12 22.49
C GLY A 515 29.37 -19.71 23.96
N ASP A 516 29.33 -18.39 24.19
CA ASP A 516 29.67 -17.79 25.47
C ASP A 516 28.43 -17.23 26.20
N LEU A 517 28.38 -17.42 27.51
CA LEU A 517 27.44 -16.71 28.40
C LEU A 517 28.17 -15.61 29.15
N LYS A 518 27.88 -14.35 28.81
CA LYS A 518 28.33 -13.18 29.58
C LYS A 518 27.20 -12.63 30.45
N VAL A 519 27.45 -12.51 31.76
CA VAL A 519 26.58 -11.81 32.70
C VAL A 519 27.38 -10.67 33.33
N GLU A 520 26.86 -9.45 33.27
CA GLU A 520 27.55 -8.26 33.77
C GLU A 520 26.57 -7.38 34.56
N LEU A 521 26.84 -7.21 35.85
CA LEU A 521 26.14 -6.26 36.71
C LEU A 521 27.05 -5.04 36.96
N LYS A 522 26.82 -3.96 36.22
CA LYS A 522 27.66 -2.75 36.31
C LYS A 522 27.50 -2.00 37.62
N LYS A 523 26.31 -2.04 38.22
CA LYS A 523 25.97 -1.34 39.46
C LYS A 523 24.84 -2.08 40.18
N GLY A 524 24.94 -2.14 41.50
CA GLY A 524 23.93 -2.75 42.35
C GLY A 524 24.43 -4.03 43.01
N ASN A 525 23.49 -4.86 43.47
CA ASN A 525 23.77 -6.06 44.22
C ASN A 525 23.20 -7.29 43.49
N GLU A 526 23.97 -8.36 43.42
CA GLU A 526 23.45 -9.68 43.08
C GLU A 526 23.12 -10.43 44.38
N THR A 527 21.91 -10.99 44.48
CA THR A 527 21.51 -11.83 45.61
C THR A 527 20.94 -13.15 45.09
N ARG A 528 21.50 -14.27 45.56
CA ARG A 528 21.04 -15.61 45.21
C ARG A 528 20.70 -16.41 46.46
N THR A 529 19.44 -16.76 46.62
CA THR A 529 18.95 -17.61 47.71
C THR A 529 18.54 -18.97 47.17
N VAL A 530 19.08 -20.04 47.73
CA VAL A 530 18.72 -21.42 47.39
C VAL A 530 18.40 -22.14 48.70
N THR A 531 17.13 -22.49 48.91
CA THR A 531 16.69 -23.23 50.10
C THR A 531 17.01 -24.72 50.00
N GLY A 532 17.00 -25.26 48.78
CA GLY A 532 17.39 -26.63 48.47
C GLY A 532 18.87 -26.79 48.20
N LYS A 533 19.20 -27.77 47.35
CA LYS A 533 20.57 -28.07 46.95
C LYS A 533 21.02 -27.18 45.79
N ARG A 534 22.20 -26.57 45.90
CA ARG A 534 22.95 -26.00 44.76
C ARG A 534 24.06 -26.98 44.37
N THR A 535 24.12 -27.35 43.10
CA THR A 535 25.24 -28.12 42.52
C THR A 535 25.88 -27.25 41.44
N THR A 536 27.21 -27.15 41.45
CA THR A 536 28.00 -26.47 40.41
C THR A 536 29.04 -27.48 39.92
N THR A 537 29.23 -27.58 38.60
CA THR A 537 30.26 -28.41 37.98
C THR A 537 30.93 -27.60 36.89
N ILE A 538 32.25 -27.49 36.98
CA ILE A 538 33.10 -26.76 36.05
C ILE A 538 34.18 -27.75 35.64
N THR A 539 34.29 -28.00 34.34
CA THR A 539 35.21 -29.02 33.79
C THR A 539 36.57 -28.46 33.44
N GLU A 540 36.64 -27.14 33.24
CA GLU A 540 37.87 -26.39 32.99
C GLU A 540 38.16 -25.46 34.17
N ASP A 541 38.76 -24.30 33.92
CA ASP A 541 39.21 -23.38 34.96
C ASP A 541 38.06 -22.58 35.59
N GLU A 542 38.10 -22.42 36.92
CA GLU A 542 37.28 -21.46 37.68
C GLU A 542 38.21 -20.41 38.30
N ALA A 543 37.99 -19.14 37.97
CA ALA A 543 38.69 -18.01 38.58
C ALA A 543 37.70 -17.15 39.37
N LEU A 544 38.00 -16.90 40.64
CA LEU A 544 37.22 -16.04 41.54
C LEU A 544 38.09 -14.91 42.07
N ASN A 545 37.84 -13.68 41.61
CA ASN A 545 38.53 -12.48 42.06
C ASN A 545 37.59 -11.64 42.93
N ASN A 546 38.00 -11.36 44.17
CA ASN A 546 37.27 -10.52 45.11
C ASN A 546 38.17 -9.38 45.59
N ASP A 547 37.93 -8.17 45.10
CA ASP A 547 38.73 -6.98 45.48
C ASP A 547 38.46 -6.54 46.92
N ALA A 548 37.30 -6.91 47.47
CA ALA A 548 36.88 -6.62 48.83
C ALA A 548 36.81 -7.90 49.67
N ALA A 549 36.18 -7.82 50.85
CA ALA A 549 36.09 -8.96 51.76
C ALA A 549 35.29 -10.13 51.18
N PHE A 550 35.88 -11.33 51.23
CA PHE A 550 35.19 -12.60 50.97
C PHE A 550 34.84 -13.29 52.30
N LYS A 551 33.55 -13.55 52.55
CA LYS A 551 33.07 -14.25 53.75
C LYS A 551 32.39 -15.55 53.37
N HIS A 552 33.00 -16.68 53.74
CA HIS A 552 32.41 -18.01 53.60
C HIS A 552 32.09 -18.58 54.98
N THR A 553 30.81 -18.84 55.26
CA THR A 553 30.36 -19.43 56.54
C THR A 553 29.63 -20.73 56.26
N VAL A 554 30.14 -21.83 56.80
CA VAL A 554 29.57 -23.17 56.65
C VAL A 554 29.19 -23.69 58.02
N LYS A 555 27.90 -23.99 58.24
CA LYS A 555 27.41 -24.57 59.51
C LYS A 555 27.63 -26.08 59.58
N GLY A 556 27.63 -26.75 58.43
CA GLY A 556 27.92 -28.18 58.29
C GLY A 556 29.40 -28.43 57.99
N ASN A 557 29.67 -29.50 57.25
CA ASN A 557 31.02 -29.87 56.85
C ASN A 557 31.52 -29.00 55.70
N TYR A 558 32.78 -28.58 55.78
CA TYR A 558 33.53 -28.00 54.66
C TYR A 558 34.65 -28.97 54.26
N THR A 559 34.55 -29.56 53.06
CA THR A 559 35.55 -30.47 52.52
C THR A 559 36.21 -29.83 51.31
N LEU A 560 37.49 -29.50 51.44
CA LEU A 560 38.34 -29.05 50.34
C LEU A 560 39.29 -30.18 49.97
N LYS A 561 39.18 -30.70 48.74
CA LYS A 561 40.09 -31.71 48.19
C LYS A 561 40.75 -31.12 46.96
N VAL A 562 42.08 -31.01 46.99
CA VAL A 562 42.89 -30.51 45.88
C VAL A 562 43.85 -31.63 45.48
N SER A 563 43.82 -32.02 44.20
CA SER A 563 44.72 -33.05 43.65
C SER A 563 46.05 -32.48 43.18
N GLY A 564 46.07 -31.21 42.78
CA GLY A 564 47.29 -30.44 42.52
C GLY A 564 47.71 -29.66 43.77
N ASP A 565 48.23 -28.45 43.56
CA ASP A 565 48.74 -27.61 44.62
C ASP A 565 47.65 -26.74 45.27
N LEU A 566 47.74 -26.57 46.59
CA LEU A 566 46.98 -25.58 47.33
C LEU A 566 47.95 -24.52 47.88
N THR A 567 47.88 -23.31 47.32
CA THR A 567 48.69 -22.17 47.77
C THR A 567 47.83 -21.17 48.54
N LEU A 568 48.26 -20.80 49.74
CA LEU A 568 47.65 -19.75 50.55
C LEU A 568 48.70 -18.64 50.75
N ASP A 569 48.67 -17.62 49.90
CA ASP A 569 49.49 -16.42 50.04
C ASP A 569 48.68 -15.33 50.74
N VAL A 570 49.08 -14.97 51.96
CA VAL A 570 48.35 -14.04 52.83
C VAL A 570 49.33 -13.04 53.42
N THR A 571 49.19 -11.77 53.04
CA THR A 571 49.99 -10.66 53.59
C THR A 571 49.59 -10.31 55.03
N GLY A 572 48.33 -10.56 55.40
CA GLY A 572 47.82 -10.42 56.75
C GLY A 572 48.02 -11.68 57.60
N ASN A 573 47.13 -11.91 58.55
CA ASN A 573 47.22 -13.05 59.46
C ASN A 573 46.44 -14.25 58.94
N ILE A 574 47.06 -15.43 58.98
CA ILE A 574 46.35 -16.72 58.92
C ILE A 574 46.04 -17.15 60.36
N THR A 575 44.77 -17.45 60.65
CA THR A 575 44.33 -17.95 61.97
C THR A 575 43.56 -19.26 61.82
N ILE A 576 44.10 -20.35 62.35
CA ILE A 576 43.44 -21.66 62.41
C ILE A 576 43.05 -21.94 63.85
N LYS A 577 41.74 -21.95 64.13
CA LYS A 577 41.19 -22.30 65.45
C LYS A 577 40.36 -23.56 65.31
N SER A 578 40.71 -24.60 66.06
CA SER A 578 39.94 -25.85 66.16
C SER A 578 39.62 -26.11 67.62
N GLY A 579 38.36 -26.44 67.92
CA GLY A 579 37.98 -26.99 69.22
C GLY A 579 38.37 -28.47 69.38
N GLY A 580 38.76 -29.14 68.28
CA GLY A 580 39.24 -30.50 68.25
C GLY A 580 40.69 -30.59 67.77
N THR A 581 41.00 -31.61 66.97
CA THR A 581 42.36 -31.85 66.47
C THR A 581 42.64 -31.06 65.19
N VAL A 582 43.84 -30.49 65.09
CA VAL A 582 44.45 -30.08 63.82
C VAL A 582 45.54 -31.11 63.48
N SER A 583 45.43 -31.80 62.34
CA SER A 583 46.43 -32.77 61.88
C SER A 583 47.10 -32.27 60.61
N ILE A 584 48.41 -32.07 60.67
CA ILE A 584 49.25 -31.68 59.52
C ILE A 584 50.20 -32.82 59.24
N LYS A 585 50.13 -33.39 58.04
CA LYS A 585 51.00 -34.48 57.58
C LYS A 585 51.52 -34.12 56.20
N ALA A 586 52.85 -34.14 56.04
CA ALA A 586 53.51 -33.95 54.75
C ALA A 586 54.24 -35.25 54.37
N GLY A 587 54.14 -35.66 53.10
CA GLY A 587 54.81 -36.88 52.60
C GLY A 587 56.31 -36.71 52.38
N SER A 588 56.77 -35.47 52.18
CA SER A 588 58.18 -35.13 51.93
C SER A 588 58.76 -34.25 53.04
N ALA A 589 58.42 -32.96 53.05
CA ALA A 589 58.93 -32.00 54.02
C ALA A 589 57.81 -31.12 54.57
N LEU A 590 57.93 -30.75 55.85
CA LEU A 590 57.15 -29.71 56.49
C LEU A 590 58.13 -28.62 56.95
N SER A 591 58.07 -27.44 56.35
CA SER A 591 58.88 -26.27 56.74
C SER A 591 58.01 -25.26 57.47
N ALA A 592 58.53 -24.70 58.56
CA ALA A 592 57.90 -23.63 59.32
C ALA A 592 58.96 -22.61 59.71
N GLU A 593 58.81 -21.38 59.24
CA GLU A 593 59.73 -20.27 59.46
C GLU A 593 58.96 -19.04 59.92
N ALA A 594 59.53 -18.27 60.86
CA ALA A 594 58.96 -17.01 61.33
C ALA A 594 60.05 -15.95 61.39
N GLY A 595 59.78 -14.76 60.83
CA GLY A 595 60.78 -13.67 60.76
C GLY A 595 61.08 -12.98 62.09
N THR A 596 60.22 -13.10 63.10
CA THR A 596 60.38 -12.43 64.40
C THR A 596 60.31 -13.42 65.57
N GLU A 597 59.19 -14.10 65.73
CA GLU A 597 58.97 -15.05 66.83
C GLU A 597 58.30 -16.33 66.32
N TYR A 598 58.87 -17.47 66.67
CA TYR A 598 58.22 -18.77 66.55
C TYR A 598 57.92 -19.32 67.96
N THR A 599 56.64 -19.47 68.30
CA THR A 599 56.21 -19.98 69.60
C THR A 599 55.50 -21.33 69.47
N ALA A 600 56.10 -22.39 70.01
CA ALA A 600 55.44 -23.69 70.18
C ALA A 600 55.14 -23.94 71.67
N LYS A 601 53.85 -24.03 72.02
CA LYS A 601 53.38 -24.29 73.39
C LYS A 601 52.37 -25.44 73.39
N ALA A 602 52.49 -26.34 74.36
CA ALA A 602 51.53 -27.41 74.59
C ALA A 602 51.17 -27.47 76.09
N GLY A 603 49.90 -27.73 76.39
CA GLY A 603 49.42 -27.78 77.79
C GLY A 603 49.87 -29.03 78.56
N THR A 604 50.13 -30.13 77.86
CA THR A 604 50.49 -31.42 78.49
C THR A 604 51.88 -31.91 78.07
N GLY A 605 52.20 -31.86 76.77
CA GLY A 605 53.49 -32.32 76.27
C GLY A 605 53.78 -31.80 74.87
N LEU A 606 55.04 -31.46 74.65
CA LEU A 606 55.60 -31.14 73.33
C LEU A 606 56.71 -32.16 73.05
N THR A 607 56.62 -32.90 71.95
CA THR A 607 57.60 -33.92 71.58
C THR A 607 58.18 -33.60 70.21
N ASN A 608 59.49 -33.36 70.17
CA ASN A 608 60.25 -33.21 68.93
C ASN A 608 61.14 -34.44 68.77
N LYS A 609 60.97 -35.17 67.66
CA LYS A 609 61.75 -36.36 67.33
C LYS A 609 62.13 -36.32 65.85
N ALA A 610 63.42 -36.48 65.57
CA ALA A 610 63.93 -36.63 64.22
C ALA A 610 64.61 -38.00 64.05
N GLY A 611 64.60 -38.54 62.83
CA GLY A 611 65.22 -39.84 62.53
C GLY A 611 66.75 -39.77 62.41
N THR A 612 67.27 -38.68 61.85
CA THR A 612 68.71 -38.51 61.57
C THR A 612 69.33 -37.43 62.45
N GLU A 613 68.75 -36.23 62.45
CA GLU A 613 69.32 -35.06 63.12
C GLU A 613 68.22 -34.15 63.67
N LEU A 614 68.40 -33.68 64.91
CA LEU A 614 67.60 -32.61 65.51
C LEU A 614 68.56 -31.52 65.97
N THR A 615 68.52 -30.37 65.30
CA THR A 615 69.45 -29.26 65.56
C THR A 615 68.70 -28.05 66.12
N ASN A 616 69.16 -27.57 67.28
CA ASN A 616 68.66 -26.36 67.92
C ASN A 616 69.81 -25.36 68.05
N GLN A 617 69.68 -24.18 67.43
CA GLN A 617 70.70 -23.13 67.46
C GLN A 617 70.04 -21.79 67.73
N ALA A 618 70.72 -20.91 68.48
CA ALA A 618 70.28 -19.54 68.74
C ALA A 618 71.48 -18.59 68.64
N GLY A 619 71.30 -17.40 68.04
CA GLY A 619 72.41 -16.45 67.81
C GLY A 619 72.89 -15.74 69.08
N THR A 620 72.06 -15.64 70.11
CA THR A 620 72.40 -15.01 71.39
C THR A 620 72.29 -15.99 72.55
N ASN A 621 71.08 -16.47 72.84
CA ASN A 621 70.83 -17.34 73.99
C ASN A 621 69.95 -18.54 73.60
N LEU A 622 70.41 -19.75 73.95
CA LEU A 622 69.57 -20.94 74.00
C LEU A 622 69.30 -21.29 75.47
N THR A 623 68.04 -21.17 75.92
CA THR A 623 67.66 -21.44 77.31
C THR A 623 66.79 -22.68 77.40
N ASN A 624 67.26 -23.70 78.11
CA ASN A 624 66.47 -24.88 78.46
C ASN A 624 66.19 -24.86 79.97
N LYS A 625 64.91 -24.86 80.35
CA LYS A 625 64.48 -24.86 81.76
C LYS A 625 63.43 -25.92 81.98
N ALA A 626 63.62 -26.76 83.00
CA ALA A 626 62.64 -27.75 83.43
C ALA A 626 62.38 -27.59 84.93
N GLY A 627 61.12 -27.76 85.36
CA GLY A 627 60.73 -27.60 86.77
C GLY A 627 61.15 -28.77 87.67
N MET A 628 61.14 -30.00 87.13
CA MET A 628 61.45 -31.22 87.89
C MET A 628 62.77 -31.85 87.49
N GLY A 629 63.07 -31.93 86.19
CA GLY A 629 64.33 -32.49 85.70
C GLY A 629 64.58 -32.15 84.23
N LEU A 630 65.82 -31.85 83.90
CA LEU A 630 66.32 -31.73 82.54
C LEU A 630 67.29 -32.89 82.30
N VAL A 631 66.97 -33.77 81.35
CA VAL A 631 67.81 -34.93 81.02
C VAL A 631 68.45 -34.69 79.65
N ASN A 632 69.77 -34.63 79.62
CA ASN A 632 70.54 -34.64 78.38
C ASN A 632 71.30 -35.97 78.32
N GLN A 633 71.03 -36.76 77.29
CA GLN A 633 71.64 -38.07 77.09
C GLN A 633 72.07 -38.21 75.63
N ALA A 634 73.31 -38.63 75.42
CA ALA A 634 73.84 -38.97 74.11
C ALA A 634 74.40 -40.40 74.14
N GLY A 635 74.23 -41.15 73.04
CA GLY A 635 74.69 -42.55 72.96
C GLY A 635 76.21 -42.70 72.84
N THR A 636 76.89 -41.71 72.28
CA THR A 636 78.35 -41.72 72.06
C THR A 636 79.02 -40.56 72.78
N THR A 637 78.66 -39.31 72.45
CA THR A 637 79.34 -38.12 72.94
C THR A 637 78.34 -37.03 73.29
N LEU A 638 78.50 -36.42 74.48
CA LEU A 638 77.83 -35.18 74.86
C LEU A 638 78.89 -34.09 75.00
N ASP A 639 78.95 -33.17 74.04
CA ASP A 639 79.90 -32.06 74.04
C ASP A 639 79.25 -30.77 74.54
N ASN A 640 79.80 -30.21 75.62
CA ASN A 640 79.51 -28.83 76.05
C ASN A 640 80.75 -27.98 75.77
N LYS A 641 80.62 -26.96 74.92
CA LYS A 641 81.74 -26.09 74.49
C LYS A 641 81.32 -24.63 74.60
N GLY A 642 82.18 -23.81 75.20
CA GLY A 642 81.97 -22.37 75.35
C GLY A 642 83.19 -21.73 76.03
N ALA A 643 83.32 -20.40 75.93
CA ALA A 643 84.40 -19.67 76.61
C ALA A 643 84.35 -19.83 78.14
N MET A 644 83.14 -20.06 78.67
CA MET A 644 82.88 -20.39 80.07
C MET A 644 81.76 -21.41 80.11
N ILE A 645 81.95 -22.46 80.91
CA ILE A 645 80.91 -23.42 81.25
C ILE A 645 80.76 -23.37 82.76
N THR A 646 79.54 -23.11 83.22
CA THR A 646 79.21 -23.06 84.65
C THR A 646 78.20 -24.14 84.97
N HIS A 647 78.59 -25.08 85.82
CA HIS A 647 77.68 -26.01 86.46
C HIS A 647 77.55 -25.63 87.93
N LYS A 648 76.31 -25.54 88.42
CA LYS A 648 76.02 -25.19 89.80
C LYS A 648 74.81 -25.99 90.26
N ALA A 649 75.00 -26.83 91.27
CA ALA A 649 73.91 -27.47 91.99
C ALA A 649 73.88 -26.96 93.42
N SER A 650 72.68 -26.71 93.95
CA SER A 650 72.49 -26.23 95.32
C SER A 650 72.49 -27.36 96.36
N ALA A 651 71.96 -28.52 96.00
CA ALA A 651 71.94 -29.69 96.88
C ALA A 651 73.16 -30.59 96.64
N MET A 652 73.32 -31.09 95.41
CA MET A 652 74.38 -32.03 95.06
C MET A 652 74.65 -31.97 93.57
N GLN A 653 75.92 -31.91 93.19
CA GLN A 653 76.36 -32.18 91.83
C GLN A 653 77.16 -33.48 91.84
N THR A 654 76.69 -34.47 91.10
CA THR A 654 77.41 -35.73 90.90
C THR A 654 77.99 -35.73 89.49
N VAL A 655 79.29 -35.98 89.41
CA VAL A 655 80.00 -36.19 88.15
C VAL A 655 80.64 -37.57 88.24
N ASP A 656 80.14 -38.50 87.43
CA ASP A 656 80.58 -39.89 87.42
C ASP A 656 81.12 -40.24 86.03
N GLY A 657 82.33 -40.77 85.97
CA GLY A 657 82.98 -41.21 84.74
C GLY A 657 83.20 -42.72 84.82
N GLY A 658 82.24 -43.50 84.35
CA GLY A 658 82.25 -44.97 84.52
C GLY A 658 83.49 -45.69 83.96
N GLY A 659 84.22 -45.08 83.01
CA GLY A 659 85.54 -45.56 82.56
C GLY A 659 86.70 -44.68 83.02
N MET A 660 86.61 -43.37 82.78
CA MET A 660 87.63 -42.39 83.13
C MET A 660 87.04 -40.98 83.18
N LEU A 661 87.27 -40.26 84.27
CA LEU A 661 87.00 -38.83 84.36
C LEU A 661 88.31 -38.06 84.17
N THR A 662 88.36 -37.17 83.18
CA THR A 662 89.51 -36.31 82.93
C THR A 662 89.11 -34.85 83.08
N VAL A 663 89.73 -34.15 84.04
CA VAL A 663 89.56 -32.71 84.24
C VAL A 663 90.90 -32.04 83.90
N LYS A 664 90.89 -31.13 82.91
CA LYS A 664 92.09 -30.40 82.46
C LYS A 664 91.83 -28.90 82.48
N GLY A 665 92.72 -28.13 83.09
CA GLY A 665 92.65 -26.67 83.15
C GLY A 665 93.93 -26.06 83.72
N GLY A 666 94.20 -24.78 83.42
CA GLY A 666 95.38 -24.07 83.92
C GLY A 666 95.36 -23.83 85.44
N LEU A 667 94.16 -23.88 86.05
CA LEU A 667 93.97 -23.89 87.50
C LEU A 667 92.70 -24.69 87.82
N VAL A 668 92.82 -25.72 88.65
CA VAL A 668 91.69 -26.51 89.15
C VAL A 668 91.64 -26.32 90.65
N LYS A 669 90.55 -25.72 91.14
CA LYS A 669 90.33 -25.49 92.57
C LYS A 669 89.20 -26.39 93.04
N ILE A 670 89.55 -27.43 93.79
CA ILE A 670 88.62 -28.30 94.48
C ILE A 670 88.74 -27.91 95.95
N ASN A 671 87.64 -27.45 96.54
CA ASN A 671 87.56 -27.13 97.96
C ASN A 671 86.79 -28.21 98.70
#